data_AF-A0A3B8YY81-F1
#
_entry.id   AF-A0A3B8YY81-F1
#
_cell.length_a   1.000
_cell.length_b   1.000
_cell.length_c   1.000
_cell.angle_alpha   90.00
_cell.angle_beta   90.00
_cell.angle_gamma   90.00
#
_symmetry.space_group_name_H-M   'P 1'
#
loop_
_entity.id
_entity.type
_entity.pdbx_description
1 polymer ?
#
loop_
_entity_poly.entity_id
_entity_poly.type
_entity_poly.pdbx_seq_one_letter_code
_entity_poly.pdbx_strand_id
1 'polypeptide(L)'
;MLIPEGVQPNVGMKISSHMKIRTTRLAVLFFVAMGLSVALASSVRAERFGHVLVVEDDGRILDAANPLPLENRRLVFRPRASGGYVAEESAARRRNRTLGTALGFSPGEAAPIRVDLKRPIRFYGRSHDSIWVHPHGAIAFGANWQVGSAARANAPGNLLAAVMSGPPVMAGLWNELLPGRANSSGVFVHQEKGRVAISWLDVASVRPAGARNSFFMEIDREGRILVEYSALATRWGLVGLSPGADRLSTRVEDIREVRSINAEEAVFGWYRDRPRLNSAALSRRVHAELPDRFEFLTVFTDQPVDAPHLVYAETVANQTSGLGQPIFNHSGIFGSANLEHLIIMNDIGFWADDPTASPMHPAYNYAPSTLAVLAHEAGHRWVPRFLDEPFMQHADSGHWSPGLASTASFLGGAVFEPAGDGAYRVARTMERFGYLDRYLMGLIEPEEVPPFFALETGDTPDRPYQIGETVTGIRREVVIEDLIQQLGERYPDSNQSVKKFNMGFVLVVPSGSTPEARDIYKIQSLRRAFAPFFRKASGGRARMATGLGARQPIRPLSGDIDLLAGRPKILQAEVFPAEDTETNLDLDWADLDGNLTLLEIIIDHVGDTAPIRVDLAAGSYGRQRGSVQLSLAGLPPGARGLEILLIDSDGQTSSSLRLPMPL
;
A
#
# COMPACT_ATOMS: atom_id res chain seq x y z
N MET A 1 13.63 -34.78 37.79
CA MET A 1 14.70 -35.57 38.42
C MET A 1 14.14 -36.97 38.66
N LEU A 2 14.85 -38.02 38.22
CA LEU A 2 14.53 -39.46 38.39
C LEU A 2 13.25 -40.00 37.70
N ILE A 3 13.44 -41.15 37.03
CA ILE A 3 12.45 -42.19 36.69
C ILE A 3 13.08 -43.51 37.16
N PRO A 4 12.32 -44.47 37.73
CA PRO A 4 11.93 -45.69 37.00
C PRO A 4 10.46 -46.08 37.32
N GLU A 5 9.83 -47.19 36.92
CA GLU A 5 10.17 -48.43 36.17
C GLU A 5 9.15 -48.63 35.00
N GLY A 6 9.28 -49.59 34.07
CA GLY A 6 10.33 -50.61 33.88
C GLY A 6 9.81 -52.04 33.67
N VAL A 7 8.96 -52.32 32.66
CA VAL A 7 8.56 -53.70 32.29
C VAL A 7 8.59 -53.93 30.77
N GLN A 8 9.31 -54.98 30.38
CA GLN A 8 9.24 -55.75 29.11
C GLN A 8 8.94 -57.20 29.54
N PRO A 9 8.20 -58.04 28.77
CA PRO A 9 8.70 -58.60 27.50
C PRO A 9 7.54 -58.83 26.47
N ASN A 10 7.60 -59.60 25.36
CA ASN A 10 8.57 -60.64 24.95
C ASN A 10 8.63 -60.83 23.41
N VAL A 11 9.86 -60.90 22.89
CA VAL A 11 10.40 -61.78 21.81
C VAL A 11 9.48 -62.30 20.68
N GLY A 12 9.88 -61.98 19.44
CA GLY A 12 9.63 -62.77 18.22
C GLY A 12 10.80 -62.59 17.23
N MET A 13 11.42 -63.67 16.75
CA MET A 13 12.76 -63.63 16.11
C MET A 13 12.86 -64.54 14.86
N LYS A 14 13.81 -64.19 13.95
CA LYS A 14 14.45 -64.98 12.85
C LYS A 14 14.01 -64.61 11.41
N ILE A 15 14.85 -64.71 10.36
CA ILE A 15 16.33 -64.53 10.18
C ILE A 15 16.65 -64.50 8.65
N SER A 16 17.60 -63.66 8.18
CA SER A 16 18.40 -63.71 6.91
C SER A 16 17.74 -64.04 5.53
N SER A 17 18.13 -63.51 4.36
CA SER A 17 19.48 -63.56 3.77
C SER A 17 19.54 -63.03 2.30
N HIS A 18 20.76 -62.96 1.73
CA HIS A 18 21.15 -63.10 0.30
C HIS A 18 20.59 -62.19 -0.84
N MET A 19 21.23 -61.02 -0.99
CA MET A 19 22.15 -60.68 -2.11
C MET A 19 22.06 -61.39 -3.50
N LYS A 20 21.96 -60.55 -4.57
CA LYS A 20 22.53 -60.59 -5.96
C LYS A 20 21.74 -61.03 -7.23
N ILE A 21 21.33 -60.01 -8.01
CA ILE A 21 21.48 -59.74 -9.48
C ILE A 21 21.33 -60.88 -10.53
N ARG A 22 20.52 -60.62 -11.60
CA ARG A 22 20.76 -60.79 -13.09
C ARG A 22 19.49 -61.28 -13.85
N THR A 23 19.19 -60.96 -15.14
CA THR A 23 19.65 -59.97 -16.15
C THR A 23 18.71 -59.94 -17.38
N THR A 24 18.60 -58.80 -18.10
CA THR A 24 18.16 -58.64 -19.54
C THR A 24 16.72 -59.09 -19.90
N ARG A 25 16.01 -58.63 -20.95
CA ARG A 25 16.14 -57.73 -22.14
C ARG A 25 14.67 -57.36 -22.57
N LEU A 26 14.26 -56.54 -23.55
CA LEU A 26 14.82 -55.75 -24.68
C LEU A 26 13.81 -54.58 -24.93
N ALA A 27 14.14 -53.30 -24.73
CA ALA A 27 14.61 -52.29 -25.70
C ALA A 27 13.73 -52.01 -26.96
N VAL A 28 13.30 -50.74 -27.13
CA VAL A 28 13.31 -49.95 -28.40
C VAL A 28 13.04 -48.45 -28.10
N LEU A 29 13.65 -47.58 -28.93
CA LEU A 29 13.67 -46.10 -29.06
C LEU A 29 12.55 -45.27 -28.37
N PHE A 30 12.80 -44.06 -27.86
CA PHE A 30 13.38 -42.90 -28.57
C PHE A 30 14.21 -41.92 -27.70
N PHE A 31 15.05 -41.10 -28.33
CA PHE A 31 15.82 -40.00 -27.72
C PHE A 31 15.03 -38.68 -27.68
N VAL A 32 15.00 -38.01 -26.53
CA VAL A 32 15.02 -36.54 -26.39
C VAL A 32 15.94 -36.21 -25.19
N ALA A 33 16.61 -35.06 -25.22
CA ALA A 33 17.61 -34.70 -24.22
C ALA A 33 17.06 -34.71 -22.77
N MET A 34 17.86 -35.26 -21.85
CA MET A 34 17.70 -35.01 -20.42
C MET A 34 18.06 -33.54 -20.17
N GLY A 35 17.03 -32.69 -20.19
CA GLY A 35 17.15 -31.26 -19.97
C GLY A 35 17.57 -30.96 -18.53
N LEU A 36 18.89 -30.98 -18.28
CA LEU A 36 19.48 -30.03 -17.35
C LEU A 36 19.32 -28.64 -17.96
N SER A 37 18.09 -28.11 -17.88
CA SER A 37 17.91 -26.69 -17.64
C SER A 37 18.50 -26.41 -16.26
N VAL A 38 19.82 -26.27 -16.22
CA VAL A 38 20.41 -25.21 -15.42
C VAL A 38 19.78 -23.93 -15.98
N ALA A 39 18.63 -23.58 -15.43
CA ALA A 39 18.20 -22.19 -15.48
C ALA A 39 19.39 -21.42 -14.91
N LEU A 40 20.01 -20.59 -15.76
CA LEU A 40 20.90 -19.55 -15.27
C LEU A 40 20.05 -18.77 -14.28
N ALA A 41 20.34 -18.96 -12.99
CA ALA A 41 19.61 -18.29 -11.94
C ALA A 41 19.92 -16.81 -12.12
N SER A 42 18.98 -16.09 -12.73
CA SER A 42 19.00 -14.65 -12.83
C SER A 42 18.98 -14.12 -11.41
N SER A 43 20.16 -13.77 -10.88
CA SER A 43 20.29 -12.76 -9.85
C SER A 43 19.44 -11.58 -10.33
N VAL A 44 18.43 -11.16 -9.57
CA VAL A 44 18.61 -10.69 -8.19
C VAL A 44 17.37 -10.93 -7.32
N ARG A 45 17.58 -11.30 -6.05
CA ARG A 45 16.61 -11.00 -4.98
C ARG A 45 17.22 -10.06 -3.95
N ALA A 46 16.66 -8.86 -3.88
CA ALA A 46 17.03 -7.77 -2.98
C ALA A 46 18.46 -7.24 -3.25
N GLU A 47 18.56 -6.28 -4.17
CA GLU A 47 19.80 -5.56 -4.52
C GLU A 47 19.68 -4.07 -4.20
N ARG A 48 20.82 -3.39 -3.99
CA ARG A 48 20.87 -1.94 -3.79
C ARG A 48 21.29 -1.25 -5.08
N PHE A 49 20.54 -0.22 -5.46
CA PHE A 49 20.89 0.74 -6.49
C PHE A 49 21.04 2.10 -5.79
N GLY A 50 22.26 2.47 -5.37
CA GLY A 50 22.49 3.63 -4.52
C GLY A 50 21.78 3.51 -3.17
N HIS A 51 20.77 4.34 -2.96
CA HIS A 51 19.98 4.36 -1.73
C HIS A 51 18.53 3.88 -1.91
N VAL A 52 18.29 3.05 -2.94
CA VAL A 52 17.05 2.28 -3.10
C VAL A 52 17.37 0.79 -3.06
N LEU A 53 16.57 0.02 -2.32
CA LEU A 53 16.62 -1.45 -2.35
C LEU A 53 15.55 -1.96 -3.31
N VAL A 54 15.93 -2.64 -4.39
CA VAL A 54 15.00 -3.32 -5.30
C VAL A 54 14.84 -4.77 -4.87
N VAL A 55 13.61 -5.17 -4.53
CA VAL A 55 13.25 -6.49 -4.02
C VAL A 55 12.36 -7.22 -5.02
N GLU A 56 12.92 -8.17 -5.76
CA GLU A 56 12.14 -9.16 -6.53
C GLU A 56 11.30 -10.03 -5.57
N ASP A 57 10.01 -10.19 -5.89
CA ASP A 57 9.09 -11.06 -5.16
C ASP A 57 9.60 -12.52 -5.11
N ASP A 58 9.33 -13.19 -3.99
CA ASP A 58 9.71 -14.58 -3.74
C ASP A 58 8.52 -15.55 -3.69
N GLY A 59 7.33 -15.12 -4.15
CA GLY A 59 6.06 -15.80 -3.99
C GLY A 59 5.44 -15.63 -2.60
N ARG A 60 5.98 -14.73 -1.76
CA ARG A 60 5.47 -14.38 -0.42
C ARG A 60 5.33 -12.88 -0.21
N ILE A 61 5.94 -12.05 -1.06
CA ILE A 61 5.89 -10.59 -0.99
C ILE A 61 4.66 -10.08 -1.75
N LEU A 62 4.37 -10.67 -2.91
CA LEU A 62 3.17 -10.40 -3.69
C LEU A 62 2.23 -11.61 -3.68
N ASP A 63 1.13 -11.51 -2.92
CA ASP A 63 0.01 -12.46 -3.03
C ASP A 63 -0.53 -12.38 -4.47
N ALA A 64 -0.46 -13.46 -5.23
CA ALA A 64 -0.83 -13.46 -6.65
C ALA A 64 -2.29 -13.00 -6.91
N ALA A 65 -2.49 -12.35 -8.06
CA ALA A 65 -3.81 -12.02 -8.57
C ALA A 65 -4.65 -13.30 -8.80
N ASN A 66 -5.93 -13.26 -8.43
CA ASN A 66 -6.90 -14.34 -8.63
C ASN A 66 -8.09 -13.80 -9.45
N PRO A 67 -7.95 -13.59 -10.77
CA PRO A 67 -8.95 -12.86 -11.54
C PRO A 67 -10.24 -13.65 -11.75
N LEU A 68 -11.38 -12.95 -11.67
CA LEU A 68 -12.74 -13.48 -11.73
C LEU A 68 -12.97 -14.38 -12.98
N PRO A 69 -13.17 -15.70 -12.80
CA PRO A 69 -13.16 -16.67 -13.90
C PRO A 69 -14.58 -17.07 -14.36
N LEU A 70 -15.56 -16.16 -14.22
CA LEU A 70 -16.99 -16.49 -14.31
C LEU A 70 -17.70 -16.03 -15.59
N GLU A 71 -17.02 -15.35 -16.52
CA GLU A 71 -17.67 -14.92 -17.77
C GLU A 71 -18.14 -16.13 -18.59
N ASN A 72 -19.37 -16.06 -19.12
CA ASN A 72 -20.04 -17.15 -19.82
C ASN A 72 -20.24 -18.42 -18.97
N ARG A 73 -20.13 -18.32 -17.65
CA ARG A 73 -20.44 -19.39 -16.68
C ARG A 73 -21.77 -19.14 -15.98
N ARG A 74 -22.26 -20.16 -15.28
CA ARG A 74 -23.40 -20.08 -14.37
C ARG A 74 -23.20 -20.99 -13.15
N LEU A 75 -23.64 -20.49 -12.00
CA LEU A 75 -23.63 -21.17 -10.71
C LEU A 75 -25.07 -21.54 -10.34
N VAL A 76 -25.28 -22.78 -9.91
CA VAL A 76 -26.59 -23.28 -9.49
C VAL A 76 -26.47 -23.85 -8.08
N PHE A 77 -27.09 -23.19 -7.11
CA PHE A 77 -27.18 -23.68 -5.74
C PHE A 77 -28.57 -24.30 -5.51
N ARG A 78 -28.60 -25.57 -5.13
CA ARG A 78 -29.84 -26.32 -4.81
C ARG A 78 -29.94 -26.52 -3.30
N PRO A 79 -31.05 -26.14 -2.65
CA PRO A 79 -31.19 -26.30 -1.21
C PRO A 79 -31.19 -27.79 -0.82
N ARG A 80 -30.58 -28.11 0.33
CA ARG A 80 -30.55 -29.46 0.91
C ARG A 80 -31.64 -29.60 1.98
N ALA A 81 -32.18 -30.81 2.14
CA ALA A 81 -33.11 -31.13 3.23
C ALA A 81 -32.48 -30.95 4.63
N SER A 82 -31.16 -31.07 4.74
CA SER A 82 -30.35 -30.80 5.94
C SER A 82 -30.06 -29.32 6.19
N GLY A 83 -30.63 -28.41 5.40
CA GLY A 83 -30.15 -27.03 5.28
C GLY A 83 -28.84 -26.91 4.51
N GLY A 84 -28.51 -25.69 4.09
CA GLY A 84 -27.40 -25.41 3.18
C GLY A 84 -27.72 -25.80 1.73
N TYR A 85 -26.67 -25.93 0.91
CA TYR A 85 -26.78 -26.05 -0.55
C TYR A 85 -25.87 -27.13 -1.15
N VAL A 86 -26.26 -27.67 -2.31
CA VAL A 86 -25.36 -28.32 -3.27
C VAL A 86 -25.09 -27.33 -4.40
N ALA A 87 -23.82 -27.13 -4.74
CA ALA A 87 -23.38 -26.19 -5.79
C ALA A 87 -22.98 -26.95 -7.07
N GLU A 88 -23.33 -26.39 -8.23
CA GLU A 88 -22.94 -26.85 -9.56
C GLU A 88 -22.54 -25.64 -10.41
N GLU A 89 -21.38 -25.74 -11.06
CA GLU A 89 -20.91 -24.79 -12.07
C GLU A 89 -21.10 -25.40 -13.48
N SER A 90 -21.48 -24.60 -14.46
CA SER A 90 -21.52 -25.01 -15.87
C SER A 90 -21.53 -23.80 -16.82
N ALA A 91 -21.37 -24.03 -18.13
CA ALA A 91 -21.53 -22.98 -19.12
C ALA A 91 -22.93 -22.31 -19.08
N ALA A 92 -22.94 -20.99 -19.27
CA ALA A 92 -24.14 -20.17 -19.39
C ALA A 92 -25.00 -20.61 -20.58
N ARG A 93 -26.33 -20.51 -20.46
CA ARG A 93 -27.29 -21.01 -21.48
C ARG A 93 -27.94 -19.91 -22.31
N ARG A 94 -27.38 -18.69 -22.29
CA ARG A 94 -27.71 -17.50 -23.13
C ARG A 94 -29.16 -17.48 -23.64
N ARG A 95 -30.11 -17.22 -22.74
CA ARG A 95 -31.54 -17.09 -23.06
C ARG A 95 -31.94 -15.62 -23.09
N ASN A 96 -32.87 -15.26 -23.99
CA ASN A 96 -33.60 -14.00 -23.87
C ASN A 96 -34.36 -14.01 -22.53
N ARG A 97 -34.21 -12.93 -21.74
CA ARG A 97 -34.82 -12.78 -20.42
C ARG A 97 -35.69 -11.53 -20.36
N THR A 98 -36.83 -11.65 -19.70
CA THR A 98 -37.66 -10.51 -19.32
C THR A 98 -36.98 -9.76 -18.18
N LEU A 99 -36.61 -8.49 -18.39
CA LEU A 99 -35.91 -7.68 -17.39
C LEU A 99 -36.81 -7.27 -16.22
N GLY A 100 -38.10 -7.04 -16.48
CA GLY A 100 -39.06 -6.58 -15.48
C GLY A 100 -38.98 -5.06 -15.27
N THR A 101 -39.10 -4.62 -14.01
CA THR A 101 -39.11 -3.19 -13.62
C THR A 101 -37.70 -2.71 -13.34
N ALA A 102 -37.31 -1.55 -13.87
CA ALA A 102 -36.02 -0.92 -13.55
C ALA A 102 -35.99 -0.42 -12.09
N LEU A 103 -34.85 -0.58 -11.42
CA LEU A 103 -34.54 -0.03 -10.11
C LEU A 103 -33.71 1.24 -10.30
N GLY A 104 -34.26 2.39 -9.89
CA GLY A 104 -33.81 3.73 -10.29
C GLY A 104 -32.55 4.27 -9.60
N PHE A 105 -31.52 3.44 -9.41
CA PHE A 105 -30.25 3.85 -8.80
C PHE A 105 -29.56 4.99 -9.59
N SER A 106 -28.90 5.88 -8.87
CA SER A 106 -28.02 6.92 -9.41
C SER A 106 -26.60 6.39 -9.58
N PRO A 107 -25.80 6.90 -10.53
CA PRO A 107 -24.37 6.58 -10.59
C PRO A 107 -23.67 6.98 -9.29
N GLY A 108 -22.98 6.03 -8.65
CA GLY A 108 -22.31 6.24 -7.36
C GLY A 108 -23.23 6.16 -6.12
N GLU A 109 -24.52 5.88 -6.29
CA GLU A 109 -25.43 5.63 -5.17
C GLU A 109 -25.09 4.30 -4.50
N ALA A 110 -24.90 4.30 -3.16
CA ALA A 110 -24.62 3.09 -2.39
C ALA A 110 -25.86 2.47 -1.71
N ALA A 111 -26.96 3.24 -1.61
CA ALA A 111 -28.17 2.83 -0.91
C ALA A 111 -28.88 1.67 -1.64
N PRO A 112 -29.30 0.60 -0.94
CA PRO A 112 -30.11 -0.46 -1.54
C PRO A 112 -31.59 -0.09 -1.64
N ILE A 113 -32.25 -0.61 -2.68
CA ILE A 113 -33.70 -0.50 -2.85
C ILE A 113 -34.37 -1.76 -2.30
N ARG A 114 -35.33 -1.58 -1.38
CA ARG A 114 -36.23 -2.65 -0.91
C ARG A 114 -37.17 -3.07 -2.03
N VAL A 115 -37.32 -4.39 -2.21
CA VAL A 115 -38.32 -4.99 -3.09
C VAL A 115 -39.15 -5.99 -2.28
N ASP A 116 -40.45 -5.73 -2.15
CA ASP A 116 -41.41 -6.68 -1.58
C ASP A 116 -41.77 -7.76 -2.62
N LEU A 117 -41.87 -9.01 -2.17
CA LEU A 117 -42.05 -10.17 -3.02
C LEU A 117 -43.53 -10.57 -3.14
N LYS A 118 -44.01 -10.74 -4.37
CA LYS A 118 -45.37 -11.22 -4.68
C LYS A 118 -45.68 -12.59 -4.05
N ARG A 119 -44.65 -13.37 -3.71
CA ARG A 119 -44.71 -14.61 -2.92
C ARG A 119 -43.40 -14.79 -2.13
N PRO A 120 -43.44 -15.26 -0.87
CA PRO A 120 -42.22 -15.55 -0.13
C PRO A 120 -41.33 -16.62 -0.80
N ILE A 121 -40.02 -16.45 -0.63
CA ILE A 121 -38.95 -17.35 -1.12
C ILE A 121 -38.14 -17.92 0.06
N ARG A 122 -37.36 -18.97 -0.18
CA ARG A 122 -36.48 -19.56 0.83
C ARG A 122 -35.01 -19.22 0.62
N PHE A 123 -34.32 -18.78 1.67
CA PHE A 123 -32.87 -18.59 1.68
C PHE A 123 -32.30 -19.16 2.98
N TYR A 124 -31.27 -20.01 2.89
CA TYR A 124 -30.78 -20.85 4.02
C TYR A 124 -31.93 -21.54 4.80
N GLY A 125 -32.94 -22.02 4.08
CA GLY A 125 -34.14 -22.67 4.64
C GLY A 125 -35.21 -21.73 5.23
N ARG A 126 -34.82 -20.52 5.65
CA ARG A 126 -35.70 -19.47 6.20
C ARG A 126 -36.57 -18.84 5.10
N SER A 127 -37.75 -18.36 5.47
CA SER A 127 -38.71 -17.73 4.55
C SER A 127 -38.56 -16.21 4.57
N HIS A 128 -38.48 -15.58 3.41
CA HIS A 128 -38.38 -14.12 3.26
C HIS A 128 -39.49 -13.61 2.34
N ASP A 129 -40.13 -12.51 2.74
CA ASP A 129 -41.19 -11.80 2.01
C ASP A 129 -40.68 -10.57 1.25
N SER A 130 -39.44 -10.18 1.50
CA SER A 130 -38.83 -8.94 1.03
C SER A 130 -37.32 -9.13 0.90
N ILE A 131 -36.71 -8.40 -0.05
CA ILE A 131 -35.27 -8.36 -0.30
C ILE A 131 -34.79 -6.91 -0.42
N TRP A 132 -33.50 -6.70 -0.19
CA TRP A 132 -32.82 -5.44 -0.43
C TRP A 132 -31.82 -5.64 -1.56
N VAL A 133 -32.09 -5.01 -2.71
CA VAL A 133 -31.23 -5.08 -3.88
C VAL A 133 -30.22 -3.94 -3.79
N HIS A 134 -28.93 -4.27 -3.85
CA HIS A 134 -27.86 -3.29 -3.79
C HIS A 134 -27.31 -2.97 -5.20
N PRO A 135 -26.94 -1.71 -5.48
CA PRO A 135 -26.37 -1.32 -6.78
C PRO A 135 -25.08 -2.10 -7.08
N HIS A 136 -24.25 -2.36 -6.06
CA HIS A 136 -22.96 -3.05 -6.13
C HIS A 136 -23.01 -4.58 -6.37
N GLY A 137 -24.17 -5.18 -6.69
CA GLY A 137 -24.22 -6.58 -7.20
C GLY A 137 -24.53 -7.69 -6.19
N ALA A 138 -25.19 -7.36 -5.08
CA ALA A 138 -25.67 -8.33 -4.08
C ALA A 138 -27.14 -8.10 -3.69
N ILE A 139 -27.71 -9.09 -3.01
CA ILE A 139 -29.05 -9.08 -2.43
C ILE A 139 -28.95 -9.45 -0.96
N ALA A 140 -29.50 -8.62 -0.07
CA ALA A 140 -29.69 -8.91 1.35
C ALA A 140 -31.15 -9.33 1.64
N PHE A 141 -31.34 -10.22 2.61
CA PHE A 141 -32.64 -10.84 2.90
C PHE A 141 -33.19 -10.43 4.27
N GLY A 142 -34.47 -10.02 4.33
CA GLY A 142 -35.18 -9.66 5.56
C GLY A 142 -34.80 -8.30 6.18
N ALA A 143 -33.55 -7.85 6.10
CA ALA A 143 -33.10 -6.56 6.62
C ALA A 143 -32.14 -5.84 5.65
N ASN A 144 -32.05 -4.52 5.81
CA ASN A 144 -31.10 -3.68 5.08
C ASN A 144 -29.67 -3.95 5.59
N TRP A 145 -28.71 -4.06 4.69
CA TRP A 145 -27.30 -4.27 5.01
C TRP A 145 -26.53 -2.94 4.92
N GLN A 146 -26.50 -2.24 6.07
CA GLN A 146 -26.04 -0.84 6.19
C GLN A 146 -24.53 -0.65 6.39
N VAL A 147 -23.72 -1.73 6.39
CA VAL A 147 -22.31 -1.69 6.81
C VAL A 147 -21.42 -1.09 5.72
N GLY A 148 -21.29 0.24 5.71
CA GLY A 148 -20.32 0.99 4.87
C GLY A 148 -20.34 0.60 3.38
N SER A 149 -21.52 0.23 2.86
CA SER A 149 -21.67 -0.85 1.88
C SER A 149 -21.40 -0.48 0.41
N ALA A 150 -20.46 0.45 0.20
CA ALA A 150 -19.73 0.56 -1.06
C ALA A 150 -18.68 -0.55 -1.15
N ALA A 151 -18.85 -1.47 -2.10
CA ALA A 151 -17.73 -2.30 -2.54
C ALA A 151 -16.65 -1.36 -3.12
N ARG A 152 -15.39 -1.54 -2.69
CA ARG A 152 -14.25 -0.70 -3.09
C ARG A 152 -13.05 -1.58 -3.45
N ALA A 153 -12.48 -1.39 -4.64
CA ALA A 153 -11.31 -2.14 -5.11
C ALA A 153 -10.05 -1.74 -4.35
N ASN A 154 -10.00 -0.48 -3.93
CA ASN A 154 -8.95 0.07 -3.07
C ASN A 154 -9.24 -0.09 -1.57
N ALA A 155 -10.26 -0.85 -1.16
CA ALA A 155 -10.48 -1.23 0.26
C ALA A 155 -11.06 -2.65 0.41
N PRO A 156 -10.46 -3.69 -0.22
CA PRO A 156 -11.09 -5.00 -0.40
C PRO A 156 -11.13 -5.84 0.88
N GLY A 157 -10.45 -5.45 1.96
CA GLY A 157 -10.56 -6.12 3.27
C GLY A 157 -11.94 -5.91 3.91
N ASN A 158 -12.47 -4.68 3.82
CA ASN A 158 -13.79 -4.32 4.33
C ASN A 158 -14.91 -5.05 3.57
N LEU A 159 -14.65 -5.40 2.30
CA LEU A 159 -15.56 -6.12 1.41
C LEU A 159 -16.06 -7.44 2.01
N LEU A 160 -15.14 -8.27 2.50
CA LEU A 160 -15.50 -9.55 3.13
C LEU A 160 -16.11 -9.29 4.52
N ALA A 161 -15.45 -8.47 5.35
CA ALA A 161 -15.90 -8.18 6.71
C ALA A 161 -17.36 -7.69 6.79
N ALA A 162 -17.76 -6.78 5.90
CA ALA A 162 -19.13 -6.29 5.81
C ALA A 162 -20.13 -7.39 5.44
N VAL A 163 -19.79 -8.28 4.49
CA VAL A 163 -20.64 -9.42 4.09
C VAL A 163 -20.76 -10.45 5.23
N MET A 164 -19.78 -10.49 6.13
CA MET A 164 -19.80 -11.35 7.32
C MET A 164 -20.57 -10.75 8.51
N SER A 165 -20.69 -9.43 8.64
CA SER A 165 -21.36 -8.79 9.79
C SER A 165 -22.86 -8.52 9.59
N GLY A 166 -23.37 -8.72 8.37
CA GLY A 166 -24.73 -8.35 7.97
C GLY A 166 -25.84 -9.40 8.15
N PRO A 167 -27.04 -9.12 7.62
CA PRO A 167 -28.11 -10.10 7.41
C PRO A 167 -27.67 -11.21 6.43
N PRO A 168 -28.51 -12.23 6.15
CA PRO A 168 -28.22 -13.18 5.08
C PRO A 168 -28.05 -12.45 3.73
N VAL A 169 -27.00 -12.80 2.98
CA VAL A 169 -26.59 -12.13 1.73
C VAL A 169 -26.28 -13.14 0.63
N MET A 170 -26.69 -12.81 -0.58
CA MET A 170 -26.26 -13.43 -1.84
C MET A 170 -25.46 -12.40 -2.64
N ALA A 171 -24.15 -12.64 -2.78
CA ALA A 171 -23.26 -11.84 -3.63
C ALA A 171 -23.19 -12.48 -5.02
N GLY A 172 -23.80 -11.83 -6.02
CA GLY A 172 -23.71 -12.27 -7.42
C GLY A 172 -22.39 -11.82 -8.05
N LEU A 173 -22.05 -10.55 -7.83
CA LEU A 173 -20.76 -9.95 -8.12
C LEU A 173 -20.62 -8.66 -7.29
N TRP A 174 -20.16 -8.77 -6.04
CA TRP A 174 -19.99 -7.61 -5.15
C TRP A 174 -18.74 -6.83 -5.55
N ASN A 175 -18.93 -5.68 -6.18
CA ASN A 175 -17.90 -4.91 -6.93
C ASN A 175 -18.29 -3.41 -7.01
N GLU A 176 -17.35 -2.51 -7.36
CA GLU A 176 -17.59 -1.09 -7.66
C GLU A 176 -18.41 -0.89 -8.95
N LEU A 177 -19.67 -1.32 -8.92
CA LEU A 177 -20.62 -1.15 -10.01
C LEU A 177 -21.29 0.23 -9.94
N LEU A 178 -21.45 0.86 -11.10
CA LEU A 178 -22.09 2.16 -11.30
C LEU A 178 -23.32 1.99 -12.20
N PRO A 179 -24.51 1.68 -11.66
CA PRO A 179 -25.74 1.58 -12.45
C PRO A 179 -26.11 2.92 -13.09
N GLY A 180 -26.55 2.87 -14.35
CA GLY A 180 -27.18 3.99 -15.03
C GLY A 180 -28.68 4.06 -14.77
N ARG A 181 -29.27 5.25 -14.96
CA ARG A 181 -30.72 5.48 -14.94
C ARG A 181 -31.39 5.23 -16.31
N ALA A 182 -30.84 4.35 -17.15
CA ALA A 182 -31.30 4.17 -18.52
C ALA A 182 -32.20 2.94 -18.68
N ASN A 183 -33.25 3.07 -19.50
CA ASN A 183 -34.22 1.99 -19.75
C ASN A 183 -33.61 0.72 -20.39
N SER A 184 -32.36 0.78 -20.85
CA SER A 184 -31.60 -0.32 -21.46
C SER A 184 -30.31 -0.70 -20.70
N SER A 185 -29.93 0.03 -19.64
CA SER A 185 -28.74 -0.29 -18.82
C SER A 185 -28.89 0.20 -17.38
N GLY A 186 -28.67 -0.70 -16.42
CA GLY A 186 -28.99 -0.49 -15.01
C GLY A 186 -29.31 -1.81 -14.28
N VAL A 187 -30.02 -1.71 -13.15
CA VAL A 187 -30.50 -2.88 -12.39
C VAL A 187 -32.00 -3.03 -12.61
N PHE A 188 -32.47 -4.25 -12.86
CA PHE A 188 -33.87 -4.56 -13.13
C PHE A 188 -34.36 -5.72 -12.27
N VAL A 189 -35.62 -5.69 -11.82
CA VAL A 189 -36.25 -6.77 -11.06
C VAL A 189 -37.50 -7.31 -11.76
N HIS A 190 -37.50 -8.62 -12.00
CA HIS A 190 -38.62 -9.36 -12.57
C HIS A 190 -39.21 -10.32 -11.54
N GLN A 191 -40.54 -10.39 -11.45
CA GLN A 191 -41.25 -11.22 -10.48
C GLN A 191 -42.40 -12.00 -11.12
N GLU A 192 -42.20 -13.31 -11.29
CA GLU A 192 -43.16 -14.27 -11.83
C GLU A 192 -43.76 -15.16 -10.72
N LYS A 193 -44.56 -16.18 -11.11
CA LYS A 193 -45.25 -17.09 -10.17
C LYS A 193 -44.27 -17.95 -9.36
N GLY A 194 -43.75 -17.38 -8.28
CA GLY A 194 -42.83 -18.03 -7.37
C GLY A 194 -41.36 -17.93 -7.75
N ARG A 195 -40.97 -16.87 -8.48
CA ARG A 195 -39.57 -16.54 -8.79
C ARG A 195 -39.35 -15.04 -8.75
N VAL A 196 -38.20 -14.63 -8.25
CA VAL A 196 -37.67 -13.28 -8.43
C VAL A 196 -36.32 -13.37 -9.12
N ALA A 197 -36.12 -12.53 -10.14
CA ALA A 197 -34.86 -12.41 -10.87
C ALA A 197 -34.41 -10.94 -10.87
N ILE A 198 -33.14 -10.70 -10.56
CA ILE A 198 -32.53 -9.38 -10.46
C ILE A 198 -31.38 -9.35 -11.46
N SER A 199 -31.43 -8.45 -12.44
CA SER A 199 -30.47 -8.36 -13.53
C SER A 199 -29.70 -7.05 -13.47
N TRP A 200 -28.37 -7.12 -13.42
CA TRP A 200 -27.46 -6.01 -13.71
C TRP A 200 -27.15 -6.12 -15.21
N LEU A 201 -27.67 -5.19 -16.00
CA LEU A 201 -27.51 -5.18 -17.45
C LEU A 201 -26.70 -3.96 -17.87
N ASP A 202 -25.62 -4.18 -18.62
CA ASP A 202 -24.72 -3.12 -19.13
C ASP A 202 -24.28 -2.12 -18.03
N VAL A 203 -24.03 -2.63 -16.82
CA VAL A 203 -23.64 -1.81 -15.67
C VAL A 203 -22.13 -1.53 -15.74
N ALA A 204 -21.76 -0.26 -15.67
CA ALA A 204 -20.36 0.16 -15.68
C ALA A 204 -19.66 -0.26 -14.37
N SER A 205 -18.35 -0.48 -14.41
CA SER A 205 -17.49 -0.59 -13.23
C SER A 205 -16.59 0.65 -13.05
N VAL A 206 -16.12 0.91 -11.84
CA VAL A 206 -14.96 1.79 -11.60
C VAL A 206 -13.67 1.14 -12.07
N ARG A 207 -13.59 -0.20 -12.02
CA ARG A 207 -12.40 -0.98 -12.40
C ARG A 207 -12.73 -2.24 -13.22
N PRO A 208 -12.41 -2.27 -14.53
CA PRO A 208 -11.94 -1.15 -15.35
C PRO A 208 -13.00 -0.03 -15.47
N ALA A 209 -12.54 1.21 -15.59
CA ALA A 209 -13.40 2.40 -15.55
C ALA A 209 -14.35 2.49 -16.76
N GLY A 210 -15.65 2.64 -16.49
CA GLY A 210 -16.71 2.74 -17.51
C GLY A 210 -17.01 1.42 -18.25
N ALA A 211 -16.18 0.39 -18.08
CA ALA A 211 -16.30 -0.90 -18.75
C ALA A 211 -17.50 -1.70 -18.21
N ARG A 212 -18.10 -2.51 -19.08
CA ARG A 212 -19.49 -2.97 -18.91
C ARG A 212 -19.60 -4.42 -18.45
N ASN A 213 -20.55 -4.64 -17.54
CA ASN A 213 -20.76 -5.90 -16.85
C ASN A 213 -22.25 -6.27 -16.93
N SER A 214 -22.53 -7.55 -17.20
CA SER A 214 -23.88 -8.09 -17.33
C SER A 214 -24.00 -9.47 -16.68
N PHE A 215 -24.84 -9.56 -15.67
CA PHE A 215 -25.14 -10.78 -14.92
C PHE A 215 -26.50 -10.66 -14.24
N PHE A 216 -27.09 -11.79 -13.84
CA PHE A 216 -28.30 -11.78 -13.03
C PHE A 216 -28.28 -12.86 -11.97
N MET A 217 -29.13 -12.68 -10.95
CA MET A 217 -29.45 -13.66 -9.93
C MET A 217 -30.94 -14.01 -10.01
N GLU A 218 -31.30 -15.29 -9.97
CA GLU A 218 -32.67 -15.80 -9.96
C GLU A 218 -32.83 -16.76 -8.78
N ILE A 219 -33.91 -16.60 -7.99
CA ILE A 219 -34.25 -17.48 -6.86
C ILE A 219 -35.74 -17.85 -6.89
N ASP A 220 -36.04 -19.13 -6.65
CA ASP A 220 -37.40 -19.67 -6.59
C ASP A 220 -37.91 -19.89 -5.15
N ARG A 221 -39.20 -20.23 -5.00
CA ARG A 221 -39.88 -20.41 -3.69
C ARG A 221 -39.25 -21.52 -2.85
N GLU A 222 -38.78 -22.56 -3.52
CA GLU A 222 -38.13 -23.72 -2.92
C GLU A 222 -36.74 -23.35 -2.40
N GLY A 223 -36.14 -22.29 -2.96
CA GLY A 223 -34.88 -21.69 -2.54
C GLY A 223 -33.70 -22.08 -3.42
N ARG A 224 -33.95 -22.60 -4.63
CA ARG A 224 -32.91 -22.82 -5.62
C ARG A 224 -32.47 -21.48 -6.19
N ILE A 225 -31.15 -21.31 -6.28
CA ILE A 225 -30.51 -20.10 -6.78
C ILE A 225 -29.83 -20.42 -8.12
N LEU A 226 -29.89 -19.47 -9.05
CA LEU A 226 -29.12 -19.43 -10.29
C LEU A 226 -28.45 -18.06 -10.38
N VAL A 227 -27.12 -18.05 -10.56
CA VAL A 227 -26.37 -16.87 -10.98
C VAL A 227 -25.77 -17.18 -12.35
N GLU A 228 -25.90 -16.30 -13.33
CA GLU A 228 -25.35 -16.52 -14.69
C GLU A 228 -24.82 -15.20 -15.25
N TYR A 229 -23.64 -15.27 -15.85
CA TYR A 229 -22.84 -14.12 -16.26
C TYR A 229 -22.70 -14.12 -17.78
N SER A 230 -23.15 -13.05 -18.44
CA SER A 230 -23.19 -12.96 -19.91
C SER A 230 -22.00 -12.19 -20.50
N ALA A 231 -21.54 -11.14 -19.82
CA ALA A 231 -20.35 -10.37 -20.17
C ALA A 231 -19.75 -9.76 -18.89
N LEU A 232 -18.43 -9.83 -18.70
CA LEU A 232 -17.75 -9.33 -17.50
C LEU A 232 -16.42 -8.67 -17.87
N ALA A 233 -16.43 -7.33 -17.96
CA ALA A 233 -15.19 -6.56 -18.13
C ALA A 233 -14.39 -6.45 -16.81
N THR A 234 -15.06 -6.48 -15.65
CA THR A 234 -14.38 -6.50 -14.36
C THR A 234 -13.85 -7.89 -14.02
N ARG A 235 -12.66 -7.94 -13.42
CA ARG A 235 -11.92 -9.17 -13.11
C ARG A 235 -11.70 -9.38 -11.60
N TRP A 236 -12.46 -8.70 -10.75
CA TRP A 236 -12.42 -8.83 -9.28
C TRP A 236 -13.81 -8.83 -8.66
N GLY A 237 -13.88 -9.06 -7.35
CA GLY A 237 -15.10 -8.94 -6.55
C GLY A 237 -15.35 -10.15 -5.64
N LEU A 238 -16.45 -10.11 -4.90
CA LEU A 238 -16.93 -11.24 -4.08
C LEU A 238 -18.13 -11.91 -4.74
N VAL A 239 -18.13 -13.25 -4.76
CA VAL A 239 -19.25 -14.08 -5.27
C VAL A 239 -19.52 -15.18 -4.26
N GLY A 240 -20.77 -15.38 -3.84
CA GLY A 240 -21.11 -16.45 -2.89
C GLY A 240 -22.31 -16.17 -2.00
N LEU A 241 -22.48 -16.99 -0.96
CA LEU A 241 -23.65 -17.01 -0.08
C LEU A 241 -23.24 -16.92 1.40
N SER A 242 -24.01 -16.19 2.21
CA SER A 242 -23.88 -16.14 3.66
C SER A 242 -25.25 -16.22 4.34
N PRO A 243 -25.42 -16.99 5.44
CA PRO A 243 -26.60 -16.91 6.30
C PRO A 243 -26.56 -15.68 7.23
N GLY A 244 -25.54 -14.83 7.12
CA GLY A 244 -25.37 -13.59 7.89
C GLY A 244 -24.56 -13.78 9.18
N ALA A 245 -24.92 -13.01 10.20
CA ALA A 245 -24.38 -13.14 11.56
C ALA A 245 -24.50 -14.56 12.13
N ASP A 246 -25.60 -15.28 11.83
CA ASP A 246 -25.96 -16.60 12.37
C ASP A 246 -25.10 -17.78 11.87
N ARG A 247 -23.97 -17.52 11.20
CA ARG A 247 -23.05 -18.58 10.74
C ARG A 247 -22.20 -19.10 11.90
N LEU A 248 -21.83 -20.38 11.83
CA LEU A 248 -20.79 -20.99 12.67
C LEU A 248 -19.45 -21.12 11.92
N SER A 249 -19.43 -20.94 10.60
CA SER A 249 -18.23 -21.14 9.78
C SER A 249 -18.18 -20.23 8.55
N THR A 250 -16.98 -20.07 7.97
CA THR A 250 -16.76 -19.28 6.76
C THR A 250 -15.62 -19.91 5.95
N ARG A 251 -15.83 -20.10 4.64
CA ARG A 251 -14.85 -20.69 3.73
C ARG A 251 -14.66 -19.81 2.51
N VAL A 252 -13.40 -19.46 2.22
CA VAL A 252 -13.01 -18.71 1.02
C VAL A 252 -12.28 -19.65 0.08
N GLU A 253 -12.90 -19.97 -1.05
CA GLU A 253 -12.39 -20.90 -2.06
C GLU A 253 -12.93 -20.50 -3.45
N ASP A 254 -12.37 -21.03 -4.54
CA ASP A 254 -12.93 -20.78 -5.86
C ASP A 254 -14.39 -21.27 -5.94
N ILE A 255 -15.32 -20.36 -6.22
CA ILE A 255 -16.76 -20.65 -6.23
C ILE A 255 -17.12 -21.71 -7.28
N ARG A 256 -16.26 -21.94 -8.29
CA ARG A 256 -16.39 -23.00 -9.29
C ARG A 256 -16.07 -24.38 -8.74
N GLU A 257 -15.28 -24.46 -7.66
CA GLU A 257 -14.89 -25.71 -7.00
C GLU A 257 -15.78 -26.10 -5.82
N VAL A 258 -16.61 -25.18 -5.31
CA VAL A 258 -17.64 -25.49 -4.32
C VAL A 258 -18.54 -26.62 -4.84
N ARG A 259 -18.73 -27.66 -4.03
CA ARG A 259 -19.67 -28.77 -4.29
C ARG A 259 -20.82 -28.77 -3.28
N SER A 260 -20.57 -28.34 -2.04
CA SER A 260 -21.59 -28.22 -0.99
C SER A 260 -21.30 -27.08 -0.03
N ILE A 261 -22.38 -26.55 0.53
CA ILE A 261 -22.42 -25.53 1.59
C ILE A 261 -23.32 -26.09 2.71
N ASN A 262 -22.95 -25.91 3.96
CA ASN A 262 -23.73 -26.35 5.12
C ASN A 262 -24.74 -25.28 5.61
N ALA A 263 -25.62 -25.64 6.55
CA ALA A 263 -26.73 -24.77 6.95
C ALA A 263 -26.31 -23.45 7.62
N GLU A 264 -25.17 -23.45 8.31
CA GLU A 264 -24.63 -22.32 9.08
C GLU A 264 -23.21 -21.97 8.57
N GLU A 265 -22.99 -22.18 7.27
CA GLU A 265 -21.71 -21.92 6.59
C GLU A 265 -21.90 -20.83 5.53
N ALA A 266 -21.03 -19.83 5.58
CA ALA A 266 -20.87 -18.85 4.50
C ALA A 266 -19.72 -19.28 3.57
N VAL A 267 -19.91 -19.19 2.26
CA VAL A 267 -18.91 -19.61 1.26
C VAL A 267 -18.78 -18.57 0.16
N PHE A 268 -17.56 -18.12 -0.10
CA PHE A 268 -17.24 -17.06 -1.06
C PHE A 268 -16.03 -17.35 -1.92
N GLY A 269 -16.16 -17.11 -3.23
CA GLY A 269 -15.03 -16.81 -4.10
C GLY A 269 -14.67 -15.33 -3.98
N TRP A 270 -13.42 -15.07 -3.58
CA TRP A 270 -12.84 -13.73 -3.54
C TRP A 270 -11.80 -13.59 -4.66
N TYR A 271 -12.13 -12.74 -5.62
CA TYR A 271 -11.36 -12.54 -6.84
C TYR A 271 -10.73 -11.15 -6.86
N ARG A 272 -9.51 -11.06 -7.40
CA ARG A 272 -8.66 -9.87 -7.47
C ARG A 272 -7.90 -9.85 -8.79
N ASP A 273 -7.95 -8.75 -9.53
CA ASP A 273 -7.27 -8.55 -10.80
C ASP A 273 -5.86 -7.95 -10.66
N ARG A 274 -5.43 -7.61 -9.43
CA ARG A 274 -4.07 -7.21 -9.06
C ARG A 274 -3.52 -8.11 -7.95
N PRO A 275 -2.19 -8.23 -7.81
CA PRO A 275 -1.58 -8.84 -6.64
C PRO A 275 -1.77 -7.97 -5.39
N ARG A 276 -1.57 -8.52 -4.19
CA ARG A 276 -1.52 -7.75 -2.93
C ARG A 276 -0.13 -7.77 -2.34
N LEU A 277 0.32 -6.64 -1.80
CA LEU A 277 1.58 -6.56 -1.09
C LEU A 277 1.46 -7.09 0.34
N ASN A 278 2.37 -7.97 0.73
CA ASN A 278 2.53 -8.52 2.08
C ASN A 278 3.63 -7.72 2.81
N SER A 279 3.24 -6.63 3.48
CA SER A 279 4.15 -5.68 4.15
C SER A 279 5.11 -6.37 5.13
N ALA A 280 4.64 -7.34 5.91
CA ALA A 280 5.45 -8.10 6.84
C ALA A 280 6.44 -9.06 6.15
N ALA A 281 6.07 -9.69 5.04
CA ALA A 281 7.01 -10.50 4.25
C ALA A 281 8.08 -9.65 3.57
N LEU A 282 7.68 -8.52 2.98
CA LEU A 282 8.61 -7.54 2.42
C LEU A 282 9.61 -7.06 3.46
N SER A 283 9.14 -6.57 4.61
CA SER A 283 10.03 -6.01 5.64
C SER A 283 11.03 -7.06 6.15
N ARG A 284 10.62 -8.32 6.31
CA ARG A 284 11.54 -9.42 6.66
C ARG A 284 12.61 -9.65 5.59
N ARG A 285 12.32 -9.40 4.31
CA ARG A 285 13.33 -9.46 3.23
C ARG A 285 14.22 -8.21 3.21
N VAL A 286 13.66 -7.02 3.45
CA VAL A 286 14.42 -5.77 3.56
C VAL A 286 15.46 -5.87 4.67
N HIS A 287 15.07 -6.34 5.86
CA HIS A 287 15.95 -6.54 7.02
C HIS A 287 16.92 -7.73 6.91
N ALA A 288 16.85 -8.52 5.82
CA ALA A 288 17.89 -9.50 5.49
C ALA A 288 19.09 -8.87 4.76
N GLU A 289 18.88 -7.78 3.99
CA GLU A 289 19.95 -7.09 3.23
C GLU A 289 20.38 -5.75 3.83
N LEU A 290 19.52 -5.14 4.66
CA LEU A 290 19.75 -3.86 5.30
C LEU A 290 20.01 -4.04 6.80
N PRO A 291 20.90 -3.23 7.41
CA PRO A 291 21.02 -3.18 8.86
C PRO A 291 19.69 -2.74 9.47
N ASP A 292 19.29 -3.38 10.57
CA ASP A 292 18.13 -2.99 11.36
C ASP A 292 18.41 -1.67 12.10
N ARG A 293 18.00 -0.57 11.47
CA ARG A 293 18.23 0.82 11.92
C ARG A 293 17.21 1.83 11.37
N PHE A 294 16.13 1.35 10.75
CA PHE A 294 15.18 2.16 10.00
C PHE A 294 13.86 2.22 10.75
N GLU A 295 13.54 3.38 11.33
CA GLU A 295 12.26 3.60 11.99
C GLU A 295 11.12 3.71 10.97
N PHE A 296 11.45 4.10 9.72
CA PHE A 296 10.54 4.18 8.58
C PHE A 296 11.00 3.32 7.40
N LEU A 297 10.06 2.64 6.73
CA LEU A 297 10.25 2.12 5.36
C LEU A 297 9.21 2.72 4.42
N THR A 298 9.65 3.16 3.24
CA THR A 298 8.79 3.66 2.16
C THR A 298 8.92 2.73 0.96
N VAL A 299 7.78 2.20 0.50
CA VAL A 299 7.72 1.13 -0.49
C VAL A 299 6.94 1.57 -1.71
N PHE A 300 7.56 1.40 -2.88
CA PHE A 300 6.93 1.46 -4.20
C PHE A 300 6.82 0.06 -4.79
N THR A 301 5.90 -0.11 -5.73
CA THR A 301 5.82 -1.27 -6.61
C THR A 301 5.97 -0.79 -8.07
N ASP A 302 6.49 -1.62 -8.96
CA ASP A 302 6.55 -1.35 -10.41
C ASP A 302 5.22 -1.66 -11.15
N GLN A 303 4.23 -2.17 -10.40
CA GLN A 303 2.90 -2.48 -10.88
C GLN A 303 1.85 -2.11 -9.81
N PRO A 304 0.59 -1.82 -10.20
CA PRO A 304 -0.50 -1.61 -9.27
C PRO A 304 -0.80 -2.80 -8.34
N VAL A 305 -0.83 -2.57 -7.03
CA VAL A 305 -1.23 -3.56 -6.00
C VAL A 305 -2.57 -3.25 -5.34
N ASP A 306 -3.25 -4.29 -4.85
CA ASP A 306 -4.50 -4.22 -4.08
C ASP A 306 -4.26 -4.07 -2.57
N ALA A 307 -4.67 -2.92 -2.03
CA ALA A 307 -4.40 -2.45 -0.68
C ALA A 307 -5.67 -1.89 0.01
N PRO A 308 -5.65 -1.60 1.33
CA PRO A 308 -6.81 -1.05 2.07
C PRO A 308 -7.17 0.41 1.75
N HIS A 309 -6.21 1.15 1.21
CA HIS A 309 -6.37 2.41 0.46
C HIS A 309 -5.40 2.35 -0.73
N LEU A 310 -5.43 3.31 -1.67
CA LEU A 310 -4.48 3.30 -2.80
C LEU A 310 -3.04 3.51 -2.32
N VAL A 311 -2.86 4.51 -1.46
CA VAL A 311 -1.65 4.85 -0.72
C VAL A 311 -2.03 4.81 0.75
N TYR A 312 -1.16 4.26 1.60
CA TYR A 312 -1.42 4.15 3.04
C TYR A 312 -0.13 3.95 3.85
N ALA A 313 -0.22 4.16 5.16
CA ALA A 313 0.81 3.77 6.10
C ALA A 313 0.31 2.84 7.22
N GLU A 314 1.17 1.94 7.66
CA GLU A 314 0.95 0.94 8.71
C GLU A 314 1.88 1.24 9.89
N THR A 315 1.30 1.63 11.03
CA THR A 315 2.05 1.82 12.28
C THR A 315 2.42 0.46 12.86
N VAL A 316 3.70 0.09 12.77
CA VAL A 316 4.27 -1.20 13.19
C VAL A 316 4.59 -1.22 14.69
N ALA A 317 4.96 -0.08 15.27
CA ALA A 317 5.16 0.07 16.71
C ALA A 317 4.79 1.47 17.18
N ASN A 318 4.30 1.59 18.42
CA ASN A 318 4.13 2.86 19.11
C ASN A 318 4.61 2.80 20.56
N GLN A 319 5.64 3.59 20.86
CA GLN A 319 6.21 3.83 22.19
C GLN A 319 5.92 5.24 22.74
N THR A 320 5.00 6.00 22.14
CA THR A 320 4.62 7.36 22.54
C THR A 320 3.17 7.41 23.06
N SER A 321 2.95 8.01 24.23
CA SER A 321 1.61 8.33 24.77
C SER A 321 1.16 9.73 24.34
N GLY A 322 -0.09 10.10 24.62
CA GLY A 322 -0.66 11.39 24.17
C GLY A 322 -1.11 11.40 22.71
N LEU A 323 -1.23 10.23 22.05
CA LEU A 323 -1.63 10.10 20.64
C LEU A 323 -3.00 9.42 20.44
N GLY A 324 -3.77 9.15 21.50
CA GLY A 324 -5.00 8.33 21.44
C GLY A 324 -4.81 6.85 21.07
N GLN A 325 -3.61 6.48 20.61
CA GLN A 325 -3.21 5.12 20.25
C GLN A 325 -2.59 4.39 21.47
N PRO A 326 -2.80 3.07 21.62
CA PRO A 326 -2.14 2.30 22.66
C PRO A 326 -0.63 2.24 22.47
N ILE A 327 0.09 1.87 23.54
CA ILE A 327 1.50 1.46 23.46
C ILE A 327 1.56 0.01 22.99
N PHE A 328 2.26 -0.25 21.88
CA PHE A 328 2.40 -1.60 21.30
C PHE A 328 3.69 -1.71 20.49
N ASN A 329 4.14 -2.95 20.22
CA ASN A 329 5.25 -3.20 19.32
C ASN A 329 5.02 -4.50 18.54
N HIS A 330 4.90 -4.39 17.21
CA HIS A 330 4.80 -5.53 16.30
C HIS A 330 6.02 -5.68 15.38
N SER A 331 7.09 -4.90 15.56
CA SER A 331 8.28 -4.89 14.67
C SER A 331 8.92 -6.27 14.47
N GLY A 332 8.88 -7.14 15.49
CA GLY A 332 9.34 -8.53 15.38
C GLY A 332 8.59 -9.37 14.33
N ILE A 333 7.31 -9.06 14.03
CA ILE A 333 6.56 -9.69 12.93
C ILE A 333 7.16 -9.25 11.58
N PHE A 334 7.62 -8.01 11.50
CA PHE A 334 8.23 -7.38 10.33
C PHE A 334 9.74 -7.63 10.22
N GLY A 335 10.34 -8.42 11.13
CA GLY A 335 11.76 -8.80 11.09
C GLY A 335 12.73 -7.73 11.60
N SER A 336 12.26 -6.79 12.42
CA SER A 336 13.02 -5.66 12.94
C SER A 336 12.81 -5.49 14.44
N ALA A 337 13.71 -4.78 15.12
CA ALA A 337 13.51 -4.22 16.46
C ALA A 337 13.20 -2.71 16.43
N ASN A 338 13.50 -2.00 15.34
CA ASN A 338 13.45 -0.54 15.24
C ASN A 338 12.29 0.00 14.37
N LEU A 339 11.70 -0.82 13.49
CA LEU A 339 10.66 -0.36 12.56
C LEU A 339 9.40 0.10 13.30
N GLU A 340 9.11 1.39 13.21
CA GLU A 340 7.91 2.00 13.78
C GLU A 340 6.78 2.16 12.75
N HIS A 341 7.12 2.44 11.49
CA HIS A 341 6.16 2.88 10.48
C HIS A 341 6.51 2.38 9.07
N LEU A 342 5.53 1.90 8.31
CA LEU A 342 5.73 1.37 6.97
C LEU A 342 4.72 2.00 5.99
N ILE A 343 5.24 2.73 5.00
CA ILE A 343 4.47 3.52 4.02
C ILE A 343 4.44 2.76 2.68
N ILE A 344 3.25 2.54 2.14
CA ILE A 344 3.02 1.96 0.82
C ILE A 344 2.55 3.05 -0.15
N MET A 345 3.45 3.44 -1.05
CA MET A 345 3.21 4.40 -2.14
C MET A 345 2.63 3.72 -3.40
N ASN A 346 2.48 2.39 -3.40
CA ASN A 346 1.92 1.59 -4.49
C ASN A 346 2.73 1.79 -5.80
N ASP A 347 2.08 1.66 -6.95
CA ASP A 347 2.66 1.81 -8.29
C ASP A 347 3.46 3.12 -8.45
N ILE A 348 4.73 3.00 -8.81
CA ILE A 348 5.64 4.09 -9.17
C ILE A 348 5.11 4.93 -10.36
N GLY A 349 4.29 4.33 -11.23
CA GLY A 349 3.55 4.98 -12.32
C GLY A 349 2.42 5.92 -11.87
N PHE A 350 2.01 5.92 -10.59
CA PHE A 350 1.00 6.85 -10.07
C PHE A 350 1.55 8.26 -9.81
N TRP A 351 2.87 8.43 -9.78
CA TRP A 351 3.55 9.63 -9.34
C TRP A 351 4.17 10.39 -10.51
N ALA A 352 4.30 11.72 -10.39
CA ALA A 352 5.07 12.50 -11.36
C ALA A 352 6.57 12.19 -11.23
N ASP A 353 7.32 12.34 -12.33
CA ASP A 353 8.77 12.12 -12.34
C ASP A 353 9.52 13.25 -11.60
N ASP A 354 8.95 14.47 -11.59
CA ASP A 354 9.30 15.53 -10.65
C ASP A 354 8.62 15.27 -9.29
N PRO A 355 9.37 15.04 -8.20
CA PRO A 355 8.79 14.79 -6.88
C PRO A 355 8.07 16.02 -6.28
N THR A 356 8.31 17.22 -6.80
CA THR A 356 7.63 18.47 -6.41
C THR A 356 6.32 18.72 -7.18
N ALA A 357 6.02 17.94 -8.22
CA ALA A 357 4.77 18.03 -8.97
C ALA A 357 3.68 17.11 -8.40
N SER A 358 2.41 17.48 -8.63
CA SER A 358 1.23 16.71 -8.21
C SER A 358 1.23 15.27 -8.76
N PRO A 359 0.69 14.28 -8.01
CA PRO A 359 0.58 12.91 -8.48
C PRO A 359 -0.23 12.77 -9.78
N MET A 360 0.18 11.83 -10.63
CA MET A 360 -0.47 11.55 -11.92
C MET A 360 -1.78 10.77 -11.76
N HIS A 361 -1.93 9.97 -10.69
CA HIS A 361 -3.16 9.22 -10.44
C HIS A 361 -4.31 10.14 -10.01
N PRO A 362 -5.46 10.18 -10.72
CA PRO A 362 -6.51 11.18 -10.52
C PRO A 362 -7.04 11.30 -9.09
N ALA A 363 -7.06 10.20 -8.31
CA ALA A 363 -7.52 10.22 -6.93
C ALA A 363 -6.64 11.03 -5.95
N TYR A 364 -5.44 11.47 -6.35
CA TYR A 364 -4.51 12.29 -5.55
C TYR A 364 -4.15 13.62 -6.24
N ASN A 365 -4.89 14.03 -7.27
CA ASN A 365 -4.64 15.29 -7.99
C ASN A 365 -4.85 16.56 -7.15
N TYR A 366 -5.48 16.44 -5.97
CA TYR A 366 -5.60 17.51 -4.97
C TYR A 366 -4.29 17.76 -4.21
N ALA A 367 -3.35 16.80 -4.19
CA ALA A 367 -2.11 16.92 -3.46
C ALA A 367 -1.10 17.77 -4.27
N PRO A 368 -0.43 18.75 -3.65
CA PRO A 368 0.44 19.68 -4.37
C PRO A 368 1.76 19.04 -4.85
N SER A 369 2.17 17.92 -4.27
CA SER A 369 3.38 17.20 -4.68
C SER A 369 3.41 15.75 -4.17
N THR A 370 4.17 14.88 -4.83
CA THR A 370 4.54 13.55 -4.31
C THR A 370 5.20 13.64 -2.93
N LEU A 371 6.03 14.67 -2.71
CA LEU A 371 6.65 14.98 -1.40
C LEU A 371 5.63 15.28 -0.30
N ALA A 372 4.55 16.00 -0.61
CA ALA A 372 3.47 16.31 0.35
C ALA A 372 2.66 15.06 0.72
N VAL A 373 2.43 14.13 -0.21
CA VAL A 373 1.79 12.85 0.11
C VAL A 373 2.72 11.98 0.96
N LEU A 374 4.01 11.88 0.64
CA LEU A 374 4.95 11.12 1.47
C LEU A 374 5.08 11.71 2.90
N ALA A 375 4.94 13.03 3.05
CA ALA A 375 4.88 13.67 4.37
C ALA A 375 3.54 13.45 5.11
N HIS A 376 2.42 13.35 4.39
CA HIS A 376 1.13 12.92 4.95
C HIS A 376 1.22 11.51 5.53
N GLU A 377 1.69 10.55 4.72
CA GLU A 377 1.83 9.15 5.14
C GLU A 377 2.85 8.97 6.28
N ALA A 378 3.96 9.72 6.27
CA ALA A 378 4.89 9.76 7.40
C ALA A 378 4.25 10.39 8.66
N GLY A 379 3.39 11.40 8.49
CA GLY A 379 2.64 12.05 9.57
C GLY A 379 1.67 11.12 10.30
N HIS A 380 1.13 10.10 9.61
CA HIS A 380 0.24 9.10 10.22
C HIS A 380 0.86 8.32 11.40
N ARG A 381 2.18 8.37 11.57
CA ARG A 381 2.88 7.85 12.75
C ARG A 381 2.47 8.54 14.06
N TRP A 382 2.09 9.83 14.01
CA TRP A 382 1.86 10.66 15.21
C TRP A 382 0.46 11.27 15.34
N VAL A 383 -0.34 11.28 14.28
CA VAL A 383 -1.72 11.82 14.31
C VAL A 383 -2.63 11.01 15.26
N PRO A 384 -3.61 11.64 15.95
CA PRO A 384 -4.46 10.92 16.87
C PRO A 384 -5.40 9.94 16.16
N ARG A 385 -5.74 8.84 16.84
CA ARG A 385 -6.83 7.92 16.44
C ARG A 385 -7.73 7.67 17.65
N PHE A 386 -8.98 7.29 17.36
CA PHE A 386 -10.01 6.97 18.36
C PHE A 386 -10.41 8.16 19.25
N LEU A 387 -10.46 9.37 18.65
CA LEU A 387 -10.85 10.62 19.31
C LEU A 387 -12.04 11.25 18.57
N ASP A 388 -13.18 11.39 19.26
CA ASP A 388 -14.42 11.92 18.70
C ASP A 388 -14.63 13.39 19.11
N GLU A 389 -13.92 14.30 18.43
CA GLU A 389 -13.96 15.75 18.63
C GLU A 389 -14.04 16.49 17.27
N PRO A 390 -14.66 17.68 17.16
CA PRO A 390 -14.87 18.34 15.86
C PRO A 390 -13.61 18.78 15.09
N PHE A 391 -12.44 18.72 15.71
CA PHE A 391 -11.16 18.92 15.05
C PHE A 391 -10.60 17.65 14.39
N MET A 392 -11.21 16.48 14.62
CA MET A 392 -10.95 15.22 13.90
C MET A 392 -11.95 15.05 12.74
N GLN A 393 -11.56 14.38 11.65
CA GLN A 393 -12.45 14.17 10.50
C GLN A 393 -13.58 13.17 10.80
N HIS A 394 -13.23 12.10 11.51
CA HIS A 394 -14.13 11.17 12.21
C HIS A 394 -13.30 10.38 13.24
N ALA A 395 -13.94 9.76 14.24
CA ALA A 395 -13.28 9.22 15.42
C ALA A 395 -12.07 8.29 15.14
N ASP A 396 -12.16 7.41 14.14
CA ASP A 396 -11.13 6.43 13.77
C ASP A 396 -10.20 6.86 12.62
N SER A 397 -10.47 8.02 11.98
CA SER A 397 -9.79 8.53 10.78
C SER A 397 -8.27 8.45 10.81
N GLY A 398 -7.63 9.05 11.82
CA GLY A 398 -6.24 9.45 11.73
C GLY A 398 -6.03 10.72 10.91
N HIS A 399 -7.05 11.58 10.79
CA HIS A 399 -7.00 12.83 10.02
C HIS A 399 -7.64 13.97 10.81
N TRP A 400 -7.06 15.17 10.65
CA TRP A 400 -7.71 16.39 11.10
C TRP A 400 -8.93 16.70 10.24
N SER A 401 -9.99 17.22 10.86
CA SER A 401 -11.16 17.75 10.17
C SER A 401 -10.74 18.71 9.06
N PRO A 402 -11.28 18.60 7.83
CA PRO A 402 -11.16 19.63 6.80
C PRO A 402 -11.49 21.04 7.32
N GLY A 403 -12.40 21.16 8.30
CA GLY A 403 -12.78 22.41 8.97
C GLY A 403 -11.77 22.93 10.01
N LEU A 404 -10.69 22.20 10.31
CA LEU A 404 -9.69 22.62 11.30
C LEU A 404 -8.75 23.70 10.74
N ALA A 405 -8.51 24.77 11.50
CA ALA A 405 -7.48 25.77 11.20
C ALA A 405 -6.05 25.26 11.47
N SER A 406 -5.68 24.12 10.87
CA SER A 406 -4.45 23.35 11.11
C SER A 406 -3.14 24.04 10.66
N THR A 407 -3.23 25.28 10.17
CA THR A 407 -2.16 26.04 9.48
C THR A 407 -1.66 25.37 8.19
N ALA A 408 -2.58 24.73 7.45
CA ALA A 408 -2.30 23.94 6.26
C ALA A 408 -1.40 22.72 6.54
N SER A 409 -1.76 21.96 7.59
CA SER A 409 -1.16 20.65 7.88
C SER A 409 -1.29 19.71 6.67
N PHE A 410 -0.31 18.80 6.51
CA PHE A 410 -0.46 17.66 5.61
C PHE A 410 -1.59 16.73 6.05
N LEU A 411 -1.83 16.56 7.35
CA LEU A 411 -2.73 15.58 7.96
C LEU A 411 -4.21 15.99 7.97
N GLY A 412 -4.55 17.14 7.38
CA GLY A 412 -5.92 17.65 7.24
C GLY A 412 -6.07 19.12 7.63
N GLY A 413 -7.28 19.65 7.57
CA GLY A 413 -7.56 21.06 7.80
C GLY A 413 -6.93 22.02 6.77
N ALA A 414 -6.97 23.31 7.07
CA ALA A 414 -6.55 24.38 6.16
C ALA A 414 -5.98 25.62 6.87
N VAL A 415 -5.67 26.65 6.08
CA VAL A 415 -5.69 28.06 6.51
C VAL A 415 -6.97 28.68 5.98
N PHE A 416 -7.74 29.32 6.87
CA PHE A 416 -8.99 29.99 6.55
C PHE A 416 -8.88 31.50 6.67
N GLU A 417 -9.48 32.22 5.72
CA GLU A 417 -9.64 33.67 5.74
C GLU A 417 -11.14 34.02 5.91
N PRO A 418 -11.55 34.94 6.80
CA PRO A 418 -12.95 35.33 6.92
C PRO A 418 -13.49 35.95 5.62
N ALA A 419 -14.65 35.49 5.15
CA ALA A 419 -15.31 35.97 3.94
C ALA A 419 -16.56 36.84 4.21
N GLY A 420 -16.94 37.01 5.48
CA GLY A 420 -18.19 37.64 5.92
C GLY A 420 -19.25 36.62 6.32
N ASP A 421 -20.26 37.04 7.07
CA ASP A 421 -21.51 36.30 7.38
C ASP A 421 -21.34 34.82 7.83
N GLY A 422 -20.26 34.51 8.56
CA GLY A 422 -19.94 33.15 9.04
C GLY A 422 -19.30 32.23 7.99
N ALA A 423 -19.00 32.75 6.80
CA ALA A 423 -18.27 32.06 5.74
C ALA A 423 -16.75 32.32 5.82
N TYR A 424 -15.98 31.34 5.38
CA TYR A 424 -14.52 31.33 5.38
C TYR A 424 -13.99 30.84 4.03
N ARG A 425 -13.04 31.57 3.44
CA ARG A 425 -12.32 31.17 2.23
C ARG A 425 -11.13 30.29 2.60
N VAL A 426 -11.02 29.14 1.94
CA VAL A 426 -9.89 28.21 2.08
C VAL A 426 -8.70 28.80 1.32
N ALA A 427 -7.68 29.27 2.05
CA ALA A 427 -6.55 29.96 1.48
C ALA A 427 -5.41 29.01 1.06
N ARG A 428 -5.07 28.04 1.93
CA ARG A 428 -3.90 27.15 1.78
C ARG A 428 -4.16 25.79 2.46
N THR A 429 -3.66 24.70 1.89
CA THR A 429 -3.77 23.31 2.39
C THR A 429 -2.49 22.53 2.11
N MET A 430 -2.21 21.45 2.86
CA MET A 430 -1.10 20.50 2.65
C MET A 430 0.29 21.12 2.38
N GLU A 431 0.74 22.06 3.21
CA GLU A 431 2.06 22.71 3.04
C GLU A 431 3.16 22.21 3.98
N ARG A 432 2.79 21.75 5.17
CA ARG A 432 3.71 21.63 6.32
C ARG A 432 3.18 20.65 7.36
N PHE A 433 4.01 20.34 8.35
CA PHE A 433 3.49 19.93 9.65
C PHE A 433 3.07 21.21 10.41
N GLY A 434 1.81 21.28 10.84
CA GLY A 434 1.24 22.37 11.64
C GLY A 434 1.68 22.32 13.10
N TYR A 435 1.13 23.19 13.95
CA TYR A 435 1.51 23.22 15.38
C TYR A 435 1.09 21.95 16.14
N LEU A 436 -0.15 21.47 15.94
CA LEU A 436 -0.63 20.21 16.55
C LEU A 436 0.23 19.01 16.11
N ASP A 437 0.51 18.89 14.80
CA ASP A 437 1.41 17.85 14.28
C ASP A 437 2.76 17.88 15.00
N ARG A 438 3.35 19.08 15.13
CA ARG A 438 4.66 19.26 15.76
C ARG A 438 4.63 18.93 17.25
N TYR A 439 3.56 19.24 17.97
CA TYR A 439 3.41 18.82 19.36
C TYR A 439 3.38 17.30 19.48
N LEU A 440 2.54 16.62 18.69
CA LEU A 440 2.40 15.16 18.70
C LEU A 440 3.67 14.42 18.22
N MET A 441 4.35 14.97 17.21
CA MET A 441 5.69 14.53 16.80
C MET A 441 6.75 14.74 17.89
N GLY A 442 6.48 15.56 18.92
CA GLY A 442 7.43 15.89 19.99
C GLY A 442 8.48 16.92 19.56
N LEU A 443 8.13 17.86 18.69
CA LEU A 443 9.05 18.86 18.13
C LEU A 443 8.93 20.23 18.80
N ILE A 444 7.82 20.52 19.46
CA ILE A 444 7.54 21.77 20.17
C ILE A 444 6.88 21.46 21.53
N GLU A 445 7.06 22.35 22.50
CA GLU A 445 6.32 22.33 23.77
C GLU A 445 4.86 22.80 23.57
N PRO A 446 3.91 22.48 24.46
CA PRO A 446 2.52 22.88 24.29
C PRO A 446 2.34 24.41 24.26
N GLU A 447 3.16 25.17 24.98
CA GLU A 447 3.15 26.64 24.98
C GLU A 447 3.58 27.27 23.63
N GLU A 448 4.15 26.49 22.72
CA GLU A 448 4.43 26.91 21.34
C GLU A 448 3.24 26.68 20.39
N VAL A 449 2.15 26.07 20.86
CA VAL A 449 0.90 25.89 20.09
C VAL A 449 0.01 27.11 20.30
N PRO A 450 -0.19 27.98 19.28
CA PRO A 450 -1.14 29.08 19.41
C PRO A 450 -2.59 28.56 19.43
N PRO A 451 -3.53 29.26 20.07
CA PRO A 451 -4.96 28.97 19.96
C PRO A 451 -5.42 28.89 18.50
N PHE A 452 -6.33 27.96 18.23
CA PHE A 452 -6.82 27.62 16.91
C PHE A 452 -8.35 27.47 16.94
N PHE A 453 -8.96 27.08 15.82
CA PHE A 453 -10.40 26.85 15.76
C PHE A 453 -10.76 25.73 14.79
N ALA A 454 -11.90 25.09 15.04
CA ALA A 454 -12.58 24.22 14.10
C ALA A 454 -13.83 24.93 13.55
N LEU A 455 -14.16 24.65 12.29
CA LEU A 455 -15.44 24.99 11.68
C LEU A 455 -16.35 23.75 11.75
N GLU A 456 -17.35 23.79 12.61
CA GLU A 456 -18.41 22.78 12.68
C GLU A 456 -19.36 22.98 11.49
N THR A 457 -19.30 22.06 10.53
CA THR A 457 -20.08 22.07 9.28
C THR A 457 -21.10 20.94 9.25
N GLY A 458 -22.25 21.15 8.59
CA GLY A 458 -23.31 20.13 8.51
C GLY A 458 -22.92 18.89 7.69
N ASP A 459 -22.09 19.07 6.66
CA ASP A 459 -21.50 17.99 5.85
C ASP A 459 -19.99 18.23 5.73
N THR A 460 -19.18 17.30 6.25
CA THR A 460 -17.72 17.33 6.17
C THR A 460 -17.25 16.38 5.07
N PRO A 461 -16.42 16.79 4.10
CA PRO A 461 -16.04 15.95 2.98
C PRO A 461 -14.93 14.92 3.31
N ASP A 462 -14.94 13.78 2.61
CA ASP A 462 -13.87 12.75 2.58
C ASP A 462 -12.57 13.24 1.86
N ARG A 463 -12.34 14.56 1.76
CA ARG A 463 -11.18 15.18 1.09
C ARG A 463 -10.77 16.49 1.78
N PRO A 464 -9.53 16.97 1.60
CA PRO A 464 -9.21 18.37 1.87
C PRO A 464 -10.14 19.32 1.10
N TYR A 465 -10.44 20.48 1.68
CA TYR A 465 -11.05 21.57 0.91
C TYR A 465 -10.09 22.08 -0.16
N GLN A 466 -10.63 22.54 -1.28
CA GLN A 466 -9.87 23.11 -2.39
C GLN A 466 -9.49 24.57 -2.09
N ILE A 467 -8.32 25.01 -2.56
CA ILE A 467 -7.91 26.41 -2.42
C ILE A 467 -8.88 27.30 -3.22
N GLY A 468 -9.47 28.29 -2.56
CA GLY A 468 -10.54 29.14 -3.10
C GLY A 468 -11.97 28.63 -2.80
N GLU A 469 -12.15 27.45 -2.21
CA GLU A 469 -13.45 26.96 -1.74
C GLU A 469 -13.94 27.83 -0.56
N THR A 470 -15.23 28.15 -0.53
CA THR A 470 -15.86 28.91 0.56
C THR A 470 -16.69 27.96 1.42
N VAL A 471 -16.39 27.93 2.72
CA VAL A 471 -16.99 27.04 3.71
C VAL A 471 -17.76 27.87 4.73
N THR A 472 -19.00 27.51 5.02
CA THR A 472 -19.83 28.12 6.07
C THR A 472 -20.02 27.12 7.20
N GLY A 473 -19.69 27.52 8.43
CA GLY A 473 -19.77 26.65 9.60
C GLY A 473 -19.70 27.44 10.91
N ILE A 474 -20.07 26.80 12.01
CA ILE A 474 -19.97 27.41 13.34
C ILE A 474 -18.51 27.34 13.78
N ARG A 475 -17.90 28.49 14.06
CA ARG A 475 -16.52 28.55 14.54
C ARG A 475 -16.48 28.25 16.05
N ARG A 476 -15.78 27.17 16.42
CA ARG A 476 -15.44 26.81 17.80
C ARG A 476 -13.94 27.05 18.00
N GLU A 477 -13.57 27.95 18.92
CA GLU A 477 -12.18 28.08 19.38
C GLU A 477 -11.75 26.79 20.10
N VAL A 478 -10.49 26.43 19.98
CA VAL A 478 -9.87 25.25 20.60
C VAL A 478 -8.44 25.60 21.00
N VAL A 479 -7.97 25.06 22.13
CA VAL A 479 -6.61 25.23 22.64
C VAL A 479 -5.90 23.88 22.81
N ILE A 480 -4.59 23.89 23.05
CA ILE A 480 -3.81 22.63 23.16
C ILE A 480 -4.22 21.81 24.39
N GLU A 481 -4.68 22.48 25.44
CA GLU A 481 -5.20 21.89 26.67
C GLU A 481 -6.45 21.03 26.41
N ASP A 482 -7.26 21.33 25.40
CA ASP A 482 -8.42 20.49 25.02
C ASP A 482 -7.96 19.12 24.51
N LEU A 483 -6.89 19.10 23.69
CA LEU A 483 -6.27 17.87 23.19
C LEU A 483 -5.58 17.09 24.32
N ILE A 484 -4.86 17.78 25.21
CA ILE A 484 -4.15 17.17 26.35
C ILE A 484 -5.14 16.57 27.37
N GLN A 485 -6.28 17.22 27.62
CA GLN A 485 -7.33 16.68 28.49
C GLN A 485 -7.90 15.34 27.97
N GLN A 486 -8.04 15.18 26.64
CA GLN A 486 -8.57 13.96 26.04
C GLN A 486 -7.52 12.86 25.84
N LEU A 487 -6.29 13.21 25.48
CA LEU A 487 -5.24 12.23 25.10
C LEU A 487 -4.21 11.95 26.21
N GLY A 488 -4.14 12.80 27.23
CA GLY A 488 -3.00 12.91 28.13
C GLY A 488 -1.80 13.62 27.48
N GLU A 489 -0.80 13.96 28.29
CA GLU A 489 0.43 14.60 27.81
C GLU A 489 1.22 13.66 26.86
N ARG A 490 1.79 14.27 25.81
CA ARG A 490 2.68 13.60 24.86
C ARG A 490 4.00 13.25 25.53
N TYR A 491 4.22 11.96 25.82
CA TYR A 491 5.47 11.44 26.36
C TYR A 491 6.12 10.41 25.41
N PRO A 492 7.45 10.45 25.16
CA PRO A 492 8.43 11.45 25.63
C PRO A 492 8.12 12.88 25.14
N ASP A 493 8.47 13.89 25.92
CA ASP A 493 8.17 15.32 25.68
C ASP A 493 8.98 15.92 24.49
N SER A 494 8.92 17.23 24.27
CA SER A 494 9.72 17.87 23.21
C SER A 494 11.23 17.84 23.50
N ASN A 495 11.65 17.73 24.77
CA ASN A 495 13.06 17.61 25.15
C ASN A 495 13.65 16.21 24.91
N GLN A 496 12.86 15.16 25.14
CA GLN A 496 13.32 13.77 25.17
C GLN A 496 13.04 12.98 23.88
N SER A 497 12.02 13.35 23.11
CA SER A 497 11.61 12.61 21.91
C SER A 497 12.61 12.69 20.74
N VAL A 498 12.59 11.68 19.88
CA VAL A 498 13.51 11.55 18.74
C VAL A 498 13.29 12.67 17.71
N LYS A 499 14.39 13.29 17.24
CA LYS A 499 14.39 14.37 16.23
C LYS A 499 15.07 13.99 14.90
N LYS A 500 15.57 12.75 14.81
CA LYS A 500 16.37 12.24 13.69
C LYS A 500 15.89 10.82 13.39
N PHE A 501 15.29 10.63 12.22
CA PHE A 501 14.74 9.35 11.77
C PHE A 501 15.49 8.86 10.53
N ASN A 502 15.47 7.56 10.29
CA ASN A 502 16.04 6.89 9.14
C ASN A 502 14.90 6.26 8.32
N MET A 503 14.83 6.60 7.04
CA MET A 503 13.81 6.10 6.11
C MET A 503 14.47 5.31 4.98
N GLY A 504 14.22 4.01 4.93
CA GLY A 504 14.65 3.16 3.82
C GLY A 504 13.67 3.26 2.65
N PHE A 505 14.17 3.38 1.43
CA PHE A 505 13.35 3.37 0.21
C PHE A 505 13.48 2.03 -0.51
N VAL A 506 12.35 1.45 -0.87
CA VAL A 506 12.22 0.11 -1.42
C VAL A 506 11.37 0.13 -2.69
N LEU A 507 11.79 -0.57 -3.74
CA LEU A 507 10.99 -0.88 -4.92
C LEU A 507 10.75 -2.39 -4.96
N VAL A 508 9.51 -2.84 -5.15
CA VAL A 508 9.16 -4.26 -5.32
C VAL A 508 8.82 -4.54 -6.76
N VAL A 509 9.35 -5.64 -7.31
CA VAL A 509 9.15 -6.08 -8.69
C VAL A 509 8.67 -7.55 -8.74
N PRO A 510 7.86 -7.99 -9.72
CA PRO A 510 7.41 -9.37 -9.85
C PRO A 510 8.56 -10.37 -9.98
N SER A 511 8.28 -11.63 -9.65
CA SER A 511 9.30 -12.67 -9.78
C SER A 511 9.74 -12.88 -11.23
N GLY A 512 11.06 -12.92 -11.45
CA GLY A 512 11.67 -13.02 -12.79
C GLY A 512 11.69 -11.72 -13.61
N SER A 513 11.40 -10.57 -13.00
CA SER A 513 11.49 -9.25 -13.64
C SER A 513 12.69 -8.44 -13.15
N THR A 514 13.03 -7.38 -13.89
CA THR A 514 14.08 -6.41 -13.56
C THR A 514 13.49 -5.01 -13.49
N PRO A 515 13.90 -4.15 -12.54
CA PRO A 515 13.41 -2.78 -12.43
C PRO A 515 13.77 -1.95 -13.66
N GLU A 516 12.93 -0.97 -14.03
CA GLU A 516 13.33 0.06 -14.98
C GLU A 516 14.30 1.06 -14.33
N ALA A 517 15.32 1.49 -15.07
CA ALA A 517 16.28 2.50 -14.60
C ALA A 517 15.59 3.83 -14.25
N ARG A 518 14.51 4.16 -14.98
CA ARG A 518 13.62 5.31 -14.74
C ARG A 518 12.99 5.27 -13.34
N ASP A 519 12.45 4.13 -12.93
CA ASP A 519 11.78 3.99 -11.63
C ASP A 519 12.77 4.07 -10.47
N ILE A 520 13.96 3.46 -10.64
CA ILE A 520 15.07 3.65 -9.71
C ILE A 520 15.42 5.14 -9.61
N TYR A 521 15.67 5.82 -10.73
CA TYR A 521 16.03 7.24 -10.76
C TYR A 521 14.96 8.13 -10.11
N LYS A 522 13.68 7.86 -10.37
CA LYS A 522 12.52 8.56 -9.82
C LYS A 522 12.43 8.43 -8.29
N ILE A 523 12.58 7.22 -7.76
CA ILE A 523 12.64 6.99 -6.30
C ILE A 523 13.90 7.63 -5.70
N GLN A 524 15.04 7.59 -6.40
CA GLN A 524 16.27 8.27 -5.99
C GLN A 524 16.09 9.80 -5.92
N SER A 525 15.36 10.40 -6.86
CA SER A 525 15.03 11.83 -6.87
C SER A 525 14.07 12.20 -5.75
N LEU A 526 13.05 11.38 -5.49
CA LEU A 526 12.15 11.56 -4.35
C LEU A 526 12.89 11.46 -3.01
N ARG A 527 13.71 10.42 -2.79
CA ARG A 527 14.45 10.24 -1.51
C ARG A 527 15.47 11.35 -1.27
N ARG A 528 16.08 11.93 -2.32
CA ARG A 528 16.93 13.12 -2.23
C ARG A 528 16.13 14.35 -1.82
N ALA A 529 15.01 14.62 -2.49
CA ALA A 529 14.19 15.79 -2.24
C ALA A 529 13.46 15.73 -0.88
N PHE A 530 13.14 14.53 -0.37
CA PHE A 530 12.36 14.36 0.86
C PHE A 530 13.11 14.78 2.14
N ALA A 531 14.42 14.53 2.24
CA ALA A 531 15.21 14.91 3.42
C ALA A 531 15.18 16.44 3.73
N PRO A 532 15.47 17.35 2.78
CA PRO A 532 15.33 18.80 3.01
C PRO A 532 13.87 19.25 3.08
N PHE A 533 12.95 18.61 2.34
CA PHE A 533 11.52 18.91 2.40
C PHE A 533 10.93 18.64 3.80
N PHE A 534 11.17 17.45 4.35
CA PHE A 534 10.74 17.06 5.71
C PHE A 534 11.34 17.98 6.78
N ARG A 535 12.62 18.38 6.63
CA ARG A 535 13.23 19.39 7.50
C ARG A 535 12.52 20.74 7.40
N LYS A 536 12.14 21.21 6.21
CA LYS A 536 11.39 22.47 6.03
C LYS A 536 9.98 22.36 6.64
N ALA A 537 9.26 21.28 6.37
CA ALA A 537 7.91 21.04 6.88
C ALA A 537 7.81 21.00 8.40
N SER A 538 8.79 20.39 9.06
CA SER A 538 8.93 20.29 10.52
C SER A 538 9.48 21.58 11.18
N GLY A 539 9.53 22.70 10.46
CA GLY A 539 10.03 23.98 10.98
C GLY A 539 11.53 23.98 11.29
N GLY A 540 12.29 23.07 10.66
CA GLY A 540 13.72 22.89 10.89
C GLY A 540 14.09 21.99 12.07
N ARG A 541 13.10 21.55 12.87
CA ARG A 541 13.29 20.85 14.14
C ARG A 541 13.49 19.34 14.04
N ALA A 542 12.98 18.71 12.98
CA ALA A 542 13.23 17.29 12.71
C ALA A 542 14.09 17.10 11.46
N ARG A 543 14.69 15.92 11.32
CA ARG A 543 15.42 15.47 10.12
C ARG A 543 15.10 14.02 9.82
N MET A 544 15.08 13.68 8.54
CA MET A 544 14.94 12.30 8.07
C MET A 544 16.10 11.98 7.13
N ALA A 545 16.89 10.97 7.47
CA ALA A 545 17.98 10.45 6.67
C ALA A 545 17.46 9.36 5.74
N THR A 546 17.60 9.57 4.44
CA THR A 546 17.02 8.70 3.39
C THR A 546 18.07 7.80 2.72
N GLY A 547 19.29 7.77 3.25
CA GLY A 547 20.39 6.95 2.73
C GLY A 547 20.46 5.57 3.38
N LEU A 548 20.60 4.51 2.57
CA LEU A 548 20.78 3.15 3.07
C LEU A 548 22.14 2.95 3.77
N GLY A 549 23.11 3.82 3.45
CA GLY A 549 24.47 3.83 4.00
C GLY A 549 25.34 2.66 3.53
N ALA A 550 26.65 2.82 3.71
CA ALA A 550 27.63 1.80 3.36
C ALA A 550 27.34 0.43 3.98
N ARG A 551 27.77 -0.65 3.29
CA ARG A 551 28.09 -1.91 3.96
C ARG A 551 29.18 -1.61 4.99
N GLN A 552 28.80 -1.68 6.28
CA GLN A 552 29.64 -1.35 7.45
C GLN A 552 30.99 -2.11 7.42
N PRO A 553 32.08 -1.50 7.93
CA PRO A 553 32.14 -0.87 9.25
C PRO A 553 32.23 0.67 9.27
N ILE A 554 31.50 1.31 10.19
CA ILE A 554 31.66 2.72 10.56
C ILE A 554 32.80 2.87 11.59
N ARG A 555 33.78 3.72 11.29
CA ARG A 555 34.60 4.39 12.31
C ARG A 555 33.99 5.76 12.64
N PRO A 556 33.97 6.20 13.92
CA PRO A 556 33.56 7.55 14.27
C PRO A 556 34.60 8.57 13.77
N LEU A 557 34.13 9.56 12.99
CA LEU A 557 34.99 10.56 12.33
C LEU A 557 35.73 11.50 13.30
N SER A 558 35.33 11.55 14.58
CA SER A 558 36.02 12.31 15.64
C SER A 558 37.33 11.68 16.11
N GLY A 559 37.67 10.47 15.65
CA GLY A 559 38.96 9.82 15.86
C GLY A 559 39.80 9.71 14.59
N ASP A 560 39.48 10.50 13.55
CA ASP A 560 40.09 10.43 12.23
C ASP A 560 41.16 11.53 12.09
N ILE A 561 42.43 11.13 12.15
CA ILE A 561 43.57 12.05 12.26
C ILE A 561 43.75 12.88 10.98
N ASP A 562 43.46 12.31 9.81
CA ASP A 562 43.57 13.03 8.53
C ASP A 562 42.53 14.16 8.43
N LEU A 563 41.27 13.90 8.80
CA LEU A 563 40.22 14.93 8.88
C LEU A 563 40.54 16.01 9.93
N LEU A 564 41.09 15.61 11.09
CA LEU A 564 41.54 16.55 12.13
C LEU A 564 42.78 17.37 11.70
N ALA A 565 43.46 16.98 10.62
CA ALA A 565 44.55 17.72 9.98
C ALA A 565 44.09 18.54 8.76
N GLY A 566 42.77 18.72 8.57
CA GLY A 566 42.20 19.51 7.47
C GLY A 566 42.18 18.80 6.12
N ARG A 567 42.27 17.46 6.08
CA ARG A 567 42.18 16.72 4.80
C ARG A 567 40.73 16.40 4.47
N PRO A 568 40.24 16.73 3.26
CA PRO A 568 38.91 16.32 2.83
C PRO A 568 38.82 14.79 2.76
N LYS A 569 37.65 14.24 3.07
CA LYS A 569 37.42 12.79 3.10
C LYS A 569 36.13 12.38 2.41
N ILE A 570 36.26 11.49 1.43
CA ILE A 570 35.14 10.73 0.85
C ILE A 570 34.56 9.81 1.93
N LEU A 571 33.27 9.96 2.24
CA LEU A 571 32.55 9.16 3.23
C LEU A 571 31.87 7.95 2.59
N GLN A 572 31.23 8.17 1.45
CA GLN A 572 30.65 7.16 0.57
C GLN A 572 30.66 7.72 -0.85
N ALA A 573 30.88 6.88 -1.85
CA ALA A 573 30.64 7.21 -3.24
C ALA A 573 30.10 5.97 -3.96
N GLU A 574 29.18 6.15 -4.89
CA GLU A 574 28.53 5.04 -5.59
C GLU A 574 28.18 5.43 -7.04
N VAL A 575 28.40 4.49 -7.97
CA VAL A 575 28.11 4.67 -9.40
C VAL A 575 26.92 3.80 -9.77
N PHE A 576 25.94 4.35 -10.47
CA PHE A 576 24.75 3.61 -10.91
C PHE A 576 24.23 4.11 -12.27
N PRO A 577 23.46 3.28 -13.02
CA PRO A 577 22.91 3.67 -14.30
C PRO A 577 22.00 4.90 -14.22
N ALA A 578 21.90 5.62 -15.33
CA ALA A 578 20.89 6.66 -15.56
C ALA A 578 20.03 6.29 -16.79
N GLU A 579 19.21 7.23 -17.25
CA GLU A 579 18.59 7.15 -18.58
C GLU A 579 19.62 7.47 -19.68
N ASP A 580 19.35 7.05 -20.93
CA ASP A 580 20.05 7.45 -22.16
C ASP A 580 21.60 7.45 -22.14
N THR A 581 22.19 6.35 -21.67
CA THR A 581 23.66 6.09 -21.62
C THR A 581 24.47 6.99 -20.68
N GLU A 582 23.82 7.86 -19.90
CA GLU A 582 24.49 8.55 -18.79
C GLU A 582 24.78 7.59 -17.62
N THR A 583 25.74 7.97 -16.79
CA THR A 583 26.08 7.26 -15.55
C THR A 583 26.05 8.24 -14.38
N ASN A 584 25.30 7.92 -13.33
CA ASN A 584 25.26 8.74 -12.12
C ASN A 584 26.39 8.37 -11.17
N LEU A 585 27.10 9.38 -10.66
CA LEU A 585 27.91 9.32 -9.45
C LEU A 585 27.18 10.07 -8.33
N ASP A 586 26.96 9.44 -7.16
CA ASP A 586 26.47 10.08 -5.92
C ASP A 586 27.57 9.96 -4.85
N LEU A 587 28.00 11.09 -4.28
CA LEU A 587 29.24 11.23 -3.50
C LEU A 587 29.01 12.07 -2.23
N ASP A 588 29.19 11.45 -1.06
CA ASP A 588 29.19 12.08 0.27
C ASP A 588 30.61 12.38 0.77
N TRP A 589 30.82 13.52 1.42
CA TRP A 589 32.11 13.89 2.01
C TRP A 589 32.05 14.56 3.40
N ALA A 590 33.20 14.62 4.06
CA ALA A 590 33.49 15.47 5.21
C ALA A 590 34.74 16.32 4.94
N ASP A 591 34.77 17.53 5.52
CA ASP A 591 35.76 18.57 5.26
C ASP A 591 35.71 19.57 6.42
N LEU A 592 36.52 19.42 7.47
CA LEU A 592 36.18 19.96 8.81
C LEU A 592 36.31 21.48 8.98
N ASP A 593 37.20 22.09 8.20
CA ASP A 593 37.46 23.51 8.04
C ASP A 593 36.57 24.17 6.96
N GLY A 594 36.09 23.40 5.98
CA GLY A 594 35.07 23.83 5.04
C GLY A 594 35.62 24.62 3.85
N ASN A 595 36.80 24.23 3.37
CA ASN A 595 37.58 24.86 2.30
C ASN A 595 37.65 24.00 1.01
N LEU A 596 36.95 22.86 0.94
CA LEU A 596 36.88 22.01 -0.27
C LEU A 596 36.59 22.82 -1.55
N THR A 597 37.45 22.69 -2.56
CA THR A 597 37.30 23.44 -3.82
C THR A 597 36.97 22.58 -5.04
N LEU A 598 37.42 21.32 -5.07
CA LEU A 598 37.50 20.56 -6.31
C LEU A 598 37.25 19.06 -6.09
N LEU A 599 36.57 18.46 -7.05
CA LEU A 599 36.41 17.03 -7.25
C LEU A 599 37.07 16.63 -8.56
N GLU A 600 37.97 15.64 -8.51
CA GLU A 600 38.56 15.00 -9.68
C GLU A 600 37.99 13.59 -9.90
N ILE A 601 37.63 13.30 -11.15
CA ILE A 601 37.15 11.99 -11.60
C ILE A 601 38.03 11.51 -12.75
N ILE A 602 38.70 10.38 -12.55
CA ILE A 602 39.60 9.73 -13.49
C ILE A 602 38.91 8.47 -13.99
N ILE A 603 38.90 8.21 -15.31
CA ILE A 603 38.19 7.07 -15.89
C ILE A 603 39.16 5.91 -16.12
N ASP A 604 38.92 4.76 -15.49
CA ASP A 604 39.77 3.58 -15.64
C ASP A 604 39.66 3.02 -17.08
N HIS A 605 40.81 3.00 -17.76
CA HIS A 605 41.09 2.45 -19.09
C HIS A 605 41.04 3.38 -20.32
N VAL A 606 41.31 4.69 -20.17
CA VAL A 606 41.88 5.49 -21.29
C VAL A 606 43.22 6.09 -20.86
N GLY A 607 44.24 5.99 -21.73
CA GLY A 607 45.55 6.57 -21.48
C GLY A 607 45.55 8.09 -21.67
N ASP A 608 46.22 8.81 -20.76
CA ASP A 608 46.40 10.27 -20.76
C ASP A 608 45.12 11.13 -20.93
N THR A 609 43.93 10.59 -20.66
CA THR A 609 42.74 11.42 -20.42
C THR A 609 42.92 12.21 -19.13
N ALA A 610 42.96 13.53 -19.24
CA ALA A 610 42.98 14.42 -18.09
C ALA A 610 41.76 14.17 -17.16
N PRO A 611 41.91 14.30 -15.83
CA PRO A 611 40.80 14.15 -14.89
C PRO A 611 39.67 15.12 -15.23
N ILE A 612 38.42 14.64 -15.14
CA ILE A 612 37.25 15.51 -15.14
C ILE A 612 37.28 16.30 -13.84
N ARG A 613 37.31 17.63 -13.93
CA ARG A 613 37.41 18.56 -12.80
C ARG A 613 36.06 19.25 -12.58
N VAL A 614 35.52 19.09 -11.39
CA VAL A 614 34.24 19.69 -10.96
C VAL A 614 34.50 20.68 -9.83
N ASP A 615 34.29 21.97 -10.12
CA ASP A 615 34.35 23.06 -9.14
C ASP A 615 33.23 22.88 -8.09
N LEU A 616 33.63 22.73 -6.83
CA LEU A 616 32.74 22.65 -5.67
C LEU A 616 32.73 23.96 -4.87
N ALA A 617 33.71 24.86 -5.07
CA ALA A 617 33.80 26.14 -4.37
C ALA A 617 32.63 27.10 -4.72
N ALA A 618 32.05 26.96 -5.90
CA ALA A 618 30.88 27.74 -6.34
C ALA A 618 29.55 27.32 -5.69
N GLY A 619 29.48 26.14 -5.06
CA GLY A 619 28.23 25.58 -4.52
C GLY A 619 28.00 25.83 -3.04
N SER A 620 26.73 25.98 -2.64
CA SER A 620 26.29 26.13 -1.24
C SER A 620 26.35 24.81 -0.44
N TYR A 621 27.41 24.02 -0.62
CA TYR A 621 27.63 22.78 0.12
C TYR A 621 27.96 23.11 1.59
N GLY A 622 27.48 22.28 2.52
CA GLY A 622 27.64 22.55 3.95
C GLY A 622 29.12 22.51 4.36
N ARG A 623 29.63 23.60 4.96
CA ARG A 623 31.06 23.81 5.36
C ARG A 623 31.67 22.81 6.36
N GLN A 624 31.08 21.63 6.54
CA GLN A 624 31.68 20.51 7.27
C GLN A 624 31.39 19.13 6.65
N ARG A 625 30.33 19.01 5.83
CA ARG A 625 29.94 17.83 5.05
C ARG A 625 29.01 18.25 3.91
N GLY A 626 29.18 17.63 2.76
CA GLY A 626 28.28 17.77 1.61
C GLY A 626 27.99 16.44 0.93
N SER A 627 27.10 16.54 -0.06
CA SER A 627 26.76 15.48 -1.01
C SER A 627 26.69 16.12 -2.39
N VAL A 628 27.22 15.47 -3.42
CA VAL A 628 27.14 15.90 -4.81
C VAL A 628 26.76 14.71 -5.67
N GLN A 629 25.85 14.96 -6.61
CA GLN A 629 25.49 13.98 -7.64
C GLN A 629 25.85 14.57 -9.00
N LEU A 630 26.41 13.73 -9.88
CA LEU A 630 26.84 14.11 -11.22
C LEU A 630 26.33 13.09 -12.24
N SER A 631 25.64 13.59 -13.27
CA SER A 631 25.45 12.87 -14.53
C SER A 631 26.76 12.91 -15.32
N LEU A 632 27.33 11.74 -15.58
CA LEU A 632 28.50 11.55 -16.42
C LEU A 632 28.03 11.03 -17.79
N ALA A 633 27.82 11.96 -18.71
CA ALA A 633 27.44 11.68 -20.10
C ALA A 633 28.68 11.39 -20.98
N GLY A 634 28.51 10.56 -22.02
CA GLY A 634 29.53 10.37 -23.05
C GLY A 634 30.81 9.64 -22.59
N LEU A 635 30.71 8.77 -21.59
CA LEU A 635 31.85 8.00 -21.09
C LEU A 635 32.48 7.10 -22.17
N PRO A 636 33.81 6.91 -22.19
CA PRO A 636 34.51 6.13 -23.21
C PRO A 636 34.02 4.67 -23.30
N PRO A 637 33.79 4.13 -24.51
CA PRO A 637 33.43 2.72 -24.70
C PRO A 637 34.46 1.78 -24.09
N GLY A 638 34.06 1.02 -23.07
CA GLY A 638 34.93 0.08 -22.36
C GLY A 638 35.58 0.63 -21.08
N ALA A 639 35.20 1.82 -20.61
CA ALA A 639 35.49 2.29 -19.26
C ALA A 639 35.04 1.26 -18.20
N ARG A 640 35.89 0.98 -17.20
CA ARG A 640 35.64 -0.09 -16.21
C ARG A 640 35.42 0.38 -14.78
N GLY A 641 35.78 1.64 -14.50
CA GLY A 641 35.66 2.23 -13.19
C GLY A 641 35.95 3.73 -13.21
N LEU A 642 35.73 4.36 -12.07
CA LEU A 642 36.08 5.75 -11.80
C LEU A 642 37.00 5.78 -10.58
N GLU A 643 38.16 6.43 -10.68
CA GLU A 643 38.97 6.82 -9.51
C GLU A 643 38.65 8.27 -9.15
N ILE A 644 38.32 8.52 -7.89
CA ILE A 644 37.76 9.79 -7.41
C ILE A 644 38.66 10.37 -6.32
N LEU A 645 38.95 11.68 -6.40
CA LEU A 645 39.63 12.45 -5.38
C LEU A 645 38.88 13.75 -5.05
N LEU A 646 38.95 14.16 -3.79
CA LEU A 646 38.54 15.49 -3.31
C LEU A 646 39.79 16.32 -3.02
N ILE A 647 39.76 17.63 -3.33
CA ILE A 647 40.90 18.55 -3.16
C ILE A 647 40.42 19.87 -2.54
N ASP A 648 41.10 20.33 -1.49
CA ASP A 648 40.80 21.56 -0.75
C ASP A 648 41.40 22.84 -1.40
N SER A 649 41.36 23.98 -0.71
CA SER A 649 41.94 25.24 -1.20
C SER A 649 43.47 25.33 -1.05
N ASP A 650 44.04 24.52 -0.16
CA ASP A 650 45.45 24.52 0.20
C ASP A 650 46.24 23.42 -0.55
N GLY A 651 45.52 22.57 -1.30
CA GLY A 651 46.03 21.50 -2.15
C GLY A 651 46.12 20.14 -1.47
N GLN A 652 45.52 19.92 -0.29
CA GLN A 652 45.43 18.58 0.30
C GLN A 652 44.35 17.76 -0.41
N THR A 653 44.61 16.45 -0.51
CA THR A 653 43.76 15.51 -1.23
C THR A 653 43.19 14.45 -0.30
N SER A 654 41.98 13.99 -0.56
CA SER A 654 41.47 12.75 0.05
C SER A 654 42.30 11.54 -0.40
N SER A 655 42.23 10.43 0.34
CA SER A 655 42.53 9.12 -0.25
C SER A 655 41.68 8.93 -1.50
N SER A 656 42.26 8.40 -2.58
CA SER A 656 41.50 8.12 -3.79
C SER A 656 40.58 6.91 -3.61
N LEU A 657 39.38 6.99 -4.18
CA LEU A 657 38.40 5.92 -4.13
C LEU A 657 38.10 5.42 -5.54
N ARG A 658 38.36 4.13 -5.78
CA ARG A 658 37.99 3.45 -7.03
C ARG A 658 36.63 2.80 -6.90
N LEU A 659 35.74 3.13 -7.83
CA LEU A 659 34.41 2.55 -7.97
C LEU A 659 34.33 1.78 -9.30
N PRO A 660 33.74 0.57 -9.34
CA PRO A 660 33.44 -0.10 -10.60
C PRO A 660 32.35 0.66 -11.36
N MET A 661 32.41 0.63 -12.69
CA MET A 661 31.26 1.01 -13.53
C MET A 661 30.16 -0.06 -13.42
N PRO A 662 28.86 0.31 -13.44
CA PRO A 662 27.80 -0.64 -13.74
C PRO A 662 28.00 -1.24 -15.16
N LEU A 663 27.59 -2.49 -15.33
CA LEU A 663 27.71 -3.27 -16.57
C LEU A 663 26.49 -3.13 -17.49
#